data_AF-A0A3N2KEJ9-F1
#
_entry.id   AF-A0A3N2KEJ9-F1
#
_cell.length_a   1.000
_cell.length_b   1.000
_cell.length_c   1.000
_cell.angle_alpha   90.00
_cell.angle_beta   90.00
_cell.angle_gamma   90.00
#
_symmetry.space_group_name_H-M   'P 1'
#
loop_
_entity.id
_entity.type
_entity.pdbx_description
1 polymer ?
#
loop_
_entity_poly.entity_id
_entity_poly.type
_entity_poly.pdbx_seq_one_letter_code
_entity_poly.pdbx_strand_id
1 'polypeptide(L)'
;MLYTGKTYDTAGRVVSVEIVTGNDRSRHIEIGAPESGLMLDSEEALTIEGETNDIFDVILRQSAIVRLKARDFVPDLFRSDCREATVVMKVGEHTVFDGFILPRTYSQGYNSALDTLEVNCIDRLGALQWLTWRETMSGNPTYQEAITECAQRTIRDILTRALALVDIDSLDVISAPLVEEGGVSALDGILVDERRFMGDDEESVWTAEEVVTECLRYLNLHIAHDGDRVIVFSWDDLKNASVYAVTQRTAYGSNSKLDIGEVFNRIEVTCETEEIDDFIPDPLGDDSYSSPFSGNQLYLKEFSFTKGDPTHEGSLFLSSRGTNLIYPAGEESYWMREWWIRVLEAKGWRLFGRTAQSKKWDCMIPLSAAKLADDFYSFGDTWQNRYPDGVNRTQGAMFVELTGGKTEPKKKDNSIAIDSEREKYMVIGVGGDGIVRSKSDFIGHISEQFKNMLDLSVPRAAFSGGYMQLSPSDDTTTRYLDISGKIAFAPVSETIKPSKDVVDFNQVPVTKYKEGDLRRFYREYYKAENPGDTPEINDFSLWVSNMGFDVFCEEEALKRGEYISVYTGNSFIEKDVFSKIRALRCMLIVGDKCLVEHTRPGETDSYRWERFHTIGECADRGEFLAQSFTIGFDPKIGDYIIGKEYDIWKNAHYSLQLDAKGTIIPIRKSDNLHGEVTFLILGPETDTLWPLNMCLNIPYTLSSMPDNTETGQQDSSLLLLNYVSGIWLKDFNIRIISDNAGNDPLNENDLVYVSDTDESFINPKDDITMRIHSDLTAEERASFGVRDVTRNSTAIDADSGTGLLSVWDPRLGVQAKPEQLYVDWYYRECHRPHVEIEQSIRTGSNKTMMWCYTIPAMRRRRFYPVSVSRDLQQGAATVRMRSIDNI
;
A
#
# COMPACT_ATOMS: atom_id res chain seq x y z
N MET A 1 7.79 -41.79 -4.68
CA MET A 1 7.43 -43.15 -5.13
C MET A 1 6.45 -43.09 -6.29
N LEU A 2 6.57 -43.99 -7.27
CA LEU A 2 5.66 -44.11 -8.41
C LEU A 2 4.75 -45.34 -8.23
N TYR A 3 3.44 -45.15 -8.31
CA TYR A 3 2.44 -46.21 -8.36
C TYR A 3 1.75 -46.23 -9.71
N THR A 4 1.61 -47.40 -10.32
CA THR A 4 0.87 -47.55 -11.58
C THR A 4 -0.14 -48.67 -11.47
N GLY A 5 -1.41 -48.38 -11.75
CA GLY A 5 -2.48 -49.38 -11.81
C GLY A 5 -3.09 -49.43 -13.20
N LYS A 6 -3.49 -50.64 -13.64
CA LYS A 6 -4.18 -50.87 -14.91
C LYS A 6 -5.40 -51.74 -14.71
N THR A 7 -6.49 -51.37 -15.37
CA THR A 7 -7.73 -52.13 -15.47
C THR A 7 -8.32 -51.96 -16.87
N TYR A 8 -9.49 -52.51 -17.10
CA TYR A 8 -10.19 -52.42 -18.38
C TYR A 8 -11.62 -51.96 -18.17
N ASP A 9 -12.12 -51.15 -19.09
CA ASP A 9 -13.53 -50.81 -19.09
C ASP A 9 -14.39 -51.91 -19.72
N THR A 10 -15.72 -51.74 -19.67
CA THR A 10 -16.69 -52.69 -20.25
C THR A 10 -16.55 -52.89 -21.77
N ALA A 11 -15.87 -51.97 -22.46
CA ALA A 11 -15.57 -52.05 -23.89
C ALA A 11 -14.20 -52.67 -24.19
N GLY A 12 -13.43 -53.07 -23.16
CA GLY A 12 -12.11 -53.66 -23.27
C GLY A 12 -10.97 -52.65 -23.50
N ARG A 13 -11.21 -51.35 -23.31
CA ARG A 13 -10.17 -50.33 -23.40
C ARG A 13 -9.37 -50.29 -22.10
N VAL A 14 -8.08 -50.02 -22.22
CA VAL A 14 -7.20 -49.87 -21.07
C VAL A 14 -7.57 -48.60 -20.31
N VAL A 15 -7.75 -48.75 -19.01
CA VAL A 15 -7.90 -47.65 -18.06
C VAL A 15 -6.73 -47.73 -17.09
N SER A 16 -6.05 -46.62 -16.86
CA SER A 16 -4.88 -46.61 -15.98
C SER A 16 -4.87 -45.41 -15.06
N VAL A 17 -4.24 -45.60 -13.90
CA VAL A 17 -3.91 -44.55 -12.94
C VAL A 17 -2.40 -44.55 -12.68
N GLU A 18 -1.83 -43.35 -12.65
CA GLU A 18 -0.45 -43.09 -12.25
C GLU A 18 -0.48 -42.15 -11.04
N ILE A 19 0.14 -42.55 -9.93
CA ILE A 19 0.31 -41.72 -8.73
C ILE A 19 1.79 -41.54 -8.47
N VAL A 20 2.23 -40.30 -8.29
CA VAL A 20 3.62 -39.96 -7.94
C VAL A 20 3.61 -39.23 -6.63
N THR A 21 4.34 -39.75 -5.64
CA THR A 21 4.44 -39.16 -4.30
C THR A 21 5.87 -38.68 -4.01
N GLY A 22 6.02 -37.55 -3.32
CA GLY A 22 7.29 -36.90 -2.99
C GLY A 22 8.14 -36.54 -4.21
N ASN A 23 7.52 -36.35 -5.39
CA ASN A 23 8.20 -36.16 -6.68
C ASN A 23 9.30 -37.21 -6.99
N ASP A 24 9.18 -38.40 -6.40
CA ASP A 24 10.19 -39.45 -6.51
C ASP A 24 9.69 -40.58 -7.42
N ARG A 25 10.41 -40.84 -8.51
CA ARG A 25 10.13 -41.95 -9.44
C ARG A 25 11.13 -43.11 -9.31
N SER A 26 12.02 -43.09 -8.32
CA SER A 26 13.09 -44.10 -8.16
C SER A 26 12.58 -45.48 -7.75
N ARG A 27 11.50 -45.53 -6.96
CA ARG A 27 10.83 -46.75 -6.54
C ARG A 27 9.47 -46.85 -7.22
N HIS A 28 9.23 -47.97 -7.89
CA HIS A 28 8.01 -48.26 -8.64
C HIS A 28 7.22 -49.38 -7.98
N ILE A 29 5.92 -49.18 -7.79
CA ILE A 29 4.96 -50.16 -7.29
C ILE A 29 3.85 -50.35 -8.32
N GLU A 30 3.71 -51.56 -8.84
CA GLU A 30 2.61 -51.91 -9.74
C GLU A 30 1.39 -52.37 -8.92
N ILE A 31 0.30 -51.60 -8.97
CA ILE A 31 -0.97 -51.93 -8.31
C ILE A 31 -1.57 -53.14 -9.03
N GLY A 32 -1.75 -54.25 -8.30
CA GLY A 32 -2.20 -55.53 -8.82
C GLY A 32 -1.09 -56.59 -8.89
N ALA A 33 0.18 -56.22 -8.72
CA ALA A 33 1.27 -57.18 -8.61
C ALA A 33 1.19 -57.95 -7.28
N PRO A 34 1.40 -59.28 -7.25
CA PRO A 34 1.26 -60.10 -6.03
C PRO A 34 2.04 -59.58 -4.81
N GLU A 35 3.22 -59.01 -5.06
CA GLU A 35 4.14 -58.46 -4.07
C GLU A 35 3.79 -57.04 -3.58
N SER A 36 2.87 -56.34 -4.27
CA SER A 36 2.53 -54.95 -3.94
C SER A 36 1.60 -54.81 -2.73
N GLY A 37 0.80 -55.84 -2.43
CA GLY A 37 -0.25 -55.78 -1.41
C GLY A 37 -1.38 -54.79 -1.73
N LEU A 38 -1.43 -54.26 -2.95
CA LEU A 38 -2.40 -53.26 -3.41
C LEU A 38 -3.09 -53.75 -4.69
N MET A 39 -4.41 -53.59 -4.76
CA MET A 39 -5.19 -53.88 -5.97
C MET A 39 -6.16 -52.75 -6.25
N LEU A 40 -6.50 -52.50 -7.51
CA LEU A 40 -7.65 -51.65 -7.84
C LEU A 40 -8.93 -52.38 -7.42
N ASP A 41 -9.94 -51.65 -6.96
CA ASP A 41 -11.24 -52.25 -6.67
C ASP A 41 -11.86 -52.88 -7.94
N SER A 42 -12.72 -53.88 -7.74
CA SER A 42 -13.42 -54.53 -8.86
C SER A 42 -14.54 -53.67 -9.43
N GLU A 43 -15.06 -52.73 -8.64
CA GLU A 43 -16.15 -51.82 -9.02
C GLU A 43 -15.80 -50.39 -8.63
N GLU A 44 -16.11 -49.44 -9.51
CA GLU A 44 -15.89 -48.00 -9.32
C GLU A 44 -14.49 -47.62 -8.79
N ALA A 45 -13.46 -48.34 -9.23
CA ALA A 45 -12.09 -48.15 -8.78
C ALA A 45 -11.53 -46.77 -9.13
N LEU A 46 -12.03 -46.17 -10.21
CA LEU A 46 -11.60 -44.88 -10.72
C LEU A 46 -12.85 -44.10 -11.17
N THR A 47 -13.25 -43.15 -10.34
CA THR A 47 -14.42 -42.28 -10.59
C THR A 47 -13.98 -40.82 -10.59
N ILE A 48 -14.65 -40.01 -11.40
CA ILE A 48 -14.44 -38.56 -11.51
C ILE A 48 -15.80 -37.91 -11.36
N GLU A 49 -15.88 -36.84 -10.57
CA GLU A 49 -17.09 -36.07 -10.33
C GLU A 49 -16.87 -34.62 -10.77
N GLY A 50 -17.76 -34.10 -11.60
CA GLY A 50 -17.76 -32.68 -11.96
C GLY A 50 -18.49 -31.87 -10.89
N GLU A 51 -17.82 -30.88 -10.31
CA GLU A 51 -18.30 -30.15 -9.14
C GLU A 51 -18.96 -28.81 -9.47
N THR A 52 -19.13 -28.48 -10.76
CA THR A 52 -19.82 -27.28 -11.19
C THR A 52 -21.26 -27.29 -10.68
N ASN A 53 -21.69 -26.22 -10.02
CA ASN A 53 -23.05 -26.03 -9.50
C ASN A 53 -23.98 -25.54 -10.59
N ASP A 54 -23.60 -24.44 -11.26
CA ASP A 54 -24.38 -23.77 -12.29
C ASP A 54 -23.47 -23.04 -13.31
N ILE A 55 -24.05 -22.13 -14.09
CA ILE A 55 -23.32 -21.39 -15.12
C ILE A 55 -22.56 -20.16 -14.59
N PHE A 56 -22.75 -19.76 -13.33
CA PHE A 56 -22.04 -18.64 -12.70
C PHE A 56 -20.66 -19.05 -12.17
N ASP A 57 -20.43 -20.36 -11.97
CA ASP A 57 -19.12 -20.89 -11.60
C ASP A 57 -18.07 -20.59 -12.67
N VAL A 58 -16.99 -19.93 -12.26
CA VAL A 58 -15.89 -19.54 -13.15
C VAL A 58 -14.91 -20.70 -13.38
N ILE A 59 -14.56 -21.41 -12.30
CA ILE A 59 -13.63 -22.54 -12.34
C ILE A 59 -14.44 -23.83 -12.31
N LEU A 60 -14.36 -24.61 -13.39
CA LEU A 60 -15.15 -25.82 -13.56
C LEU A 60 -14.36 -27.01 -12.99
N ARG A 61 -14.46 -27.16 -11.67
CA ARG A 61 -13.68 -28.15 -10.92
C ARG A 61 -14.14 -29.58 -11.13
N GLN A 62 -13.20 -30.49 -10.96
CA GLN A 62 -13.41 -31.93 -10.88
C GLN A 62 -12.70 -32.51 -9.66
N SER A 63 -13.35 -33.47 -9.01
CA SER A 63 -12.71 -34.36 -8.05
C SER A 63 -12.68 -35.77 -8.59
N ALA A 64 -11.83 -36.61 -8.01
CA ALA A 64 -11.74 -38.01 -8.38
C ALA A 64 -11.47 -38.90 -7.17
N ILE A 65 -11.88 -40.15 -7.25
CA ILE A 65 -11.63 -41.15 -6.22
C ILE A 65 -10.92 -42.35 -6.85
N VAL A 66 -9.75 -42.68 -6.30
CA VAL A 66 -9.05 -43.95 -6.57
C VAL A 66 -9.37 -44.91 -5.43
N ARG A 67 -10.17 -45.94 -5.70
CA ARG A 67 -10.48 -46.98 -4.72
C ARG A 67 -9.52 -48.16 -4.87
N LEU A 68 -8.78 -48.41 -3.81
CA LEU A 68 -7.79 -49.47 -3.71
C LEU A 68 -8.23 -50.50 -2.67
N LYS A 69 -7.88 -51.77 -2.90
CA LYS A 69 -7.84 -52.81 -1.87
C LYS A 69 -6.42 -52.92 -1.35
N ALA A 70 -6.20 -52.54 -0.11
CA ALA A 70 -4.89 -52.53 0.54
C ALA A 70 -4.82 -53.59 1.64
N ARG A 71 -3.73 -54.38 1.65
CA ARG A 71 -3.45 -55.34 2.71
C ARG A 71 -2.87 -54.68 3.96
N ASP A 72 -1.95 -53.74 3.73
CA ASP A 72 -1.17 -53.06 4.76
C ASP A 72 -1.39 -51.56 4.68
N PHE A 73 -0.99 -50.84 5.73
CA PHE A 73 -0.98 -49.38 5.73
C PHE A 73 -0.03 -48.82 4.67
N VAL A 74 -0.49 -47.87 3.85
CA VAL A 74 0.30 -47.24 2.78
C VAL A 74 0.60 -45.77 3.15
N PRO A 75 1.61 -45.51 4.00
CA PRO A 75 1.90 -44.16 4.50
C PRO A 75 2.24 -43.17 3.39
N ASP A 76 2.78 -43.65 2.27
CA ASP A 76 3.25 -42.79 1.17
C ASP A 76 2.12 -42.10 0.41
N LEU A 77 0.89 -42.62 0.49
CA LEU A 77 -0.30 -41.97 -0.09
C LEU A 77 -0.86 -40.85 0.81
N PHE A 78 -0.26 -40.66 1.99
CA PHE A 78 -0.58 -39.56 2.90
C PHE A 78 0.52 -38.50 2.86
N ARG A 79 0.15 -37.28 2.49
CA ARG A 79 1.07 -36.14 2.38
C ARG A 79 0.53 -34.91 3.12
N SER A 80 1.46 -34.04 3.52
CA SER A 80 1.15 -32.81 4.25
C SER A 80 0.66 -31.69 3.34
N ASP A 81 1.14 -31.68 2.10
CA ASP A 81 0.79 -30.74 1.03
C ASP A 81 0.29 -31.54 -0.19
N CYS A 82 -0.77 -31.06 -0.83
CA CYS A 82 -1.34 -31.67 -2.03
C CYS A 82 -0.32 -31.81 -3.18
N ARG A 83 0.60 -30.84 -3.33
CA ARG A 83 1.61 -30.81 -4.39
C ARG A 83 2.66 -31.92 -4.28
N GLU A 84 2.75 -32.55 -3.12
CA GLU A 84 3.65 -33.69 -2.91
C GLU A 84 3.11 -34.98 -3.52
N ALA A 85 1.87 -35.04 -4.00
CA ALA A 85 1.27 -36.24 -4.55
C ALA A 85 0.37 -35.97 -5.76
N THR A 86 0.88 -36.21 -6.97
CA THR A 86 0.12 -36.05 -8.20
C THR A 86 -0.57 -37.34 -8.62
N VAL A 87 -1.74 -37.23 -9.24
CA VAL A 87 -2.50 -38.35 -9.81
C VAL A 87 -2.93 -38.04 -11.23
N VAL A 88 -2.75 -39.00 -12.12
CA VAL A 88 -3.18 -38.91 -13.53
C VAL A 88 -4.00 -40.14 -13.88
N MET A 89 -5.21 -39.95 -14.40
CA MET A 89 -6.06 -41.03 -14.92
C MET A 89 -6.16 -40.95 -16.44
N LYS A 90 -6.06 -42.11 -17.09
CA LYS A 90 -6.09 -42.21 -18.55
C LYS A 90 -7.04 -43.29 -19.04
N VAL A 91 -7.65 -43.04 -20.19
CA VAL A 91 -8.41 -44.02 -20.99
C VAL A 91 -7.71 -44.18 -22.34
N GLY A 92 -7.09 -45.33 -22.57
CA GLY A 92 -6.10 -45.49 -23.63
C GLY A 92 -4.91 -44.55 -23.40
N GLU A 93 -4.58 -43.73 -24.39
CA GLU A 93 -3.49 -42.75 -24.31
C GLU A 93 -3.97 -41.35 -23.84
N HIS A 94 -5.28 -41.17 -23.65
CA HIS A 94 -5.87 -39.87 -23.37
C HIS A 94 -6.04 -39.65 -21.87
N THR A 95 -5.48 -38.54 -21.36
CA THR A 95 -5.72 -38.05 -20.01
C THR A 95 -7.17 -37.63 -19.86
N VAL A 96 -7.81 -38.05 -18.78
CA VAL A 96 -9.20 -37.69 -18.44
C VAL A 96 -9.33 -37.04 -17.07
N PHE A 97 -8.27 -37.10 -16.26
CA PHE A 97 -8.11 -36.39 -14.99
C PHE A 97 -6.62 -36.20 -14.70
N ASP A 98 -6.25 -35.02 -14.24
CA ASP A 98 -4.91 -34.65 -13.79
C ASP A 98 -5.04 -33.72 -12.58
N GLY A 99 -4.34 -34.03 -11.51
CA GLY A 99 -4.52 -33.35 -10.24
C GLY A 99 -3.67 -33.91 -9.11
N PHE A 100 -4.15 -33.69 -7.89
CA PHE A 100 -3.46 -33.99 -6.65
C PHE A 100 -4.27 -34.90 -5.74
N ILE A 101 -3.60 -35.64 -4.87
CA ILE A 101 -4.23 -36.37 -3.77
C ILE A 101 -4.56 -35.37 -2.65
N LEU A 102 -5.77 -35.46 -2.07
CA LEU A 102 -6.17 -34.62 -0.96
C LEU A 102 -5.24 -34.83 0.25
N PRO A 103 -4.65 -33.75 0.82
CA PRO A 103 -3.75 -33.87 1.95
C PRO A 103 -4.53 -34.28 3.20
N ARG A 104 -3.84 -34.98 4.11
CA ARG A 104 -4.31 -35.31 5.47
C ARG A 104 -5.58 -36.17 5.59
N THR A 105 -6.12 -36.74 4.51
CA THR A 105 -7.22 -37.71 4.58
C THR A 105 -6.73 -39.14 4.36
N TYR A 106 -6.84 -40.01 5.37
CA TYR A 106 -6.59 -41.45 5.24
C TYR A 106 -7.57 -42.20 6.13
N SER A 107 -8.41 -43.04 5.53
CA SER A 107 -9.33 -43.91 6.25
C SER A 107 -9.25 -45.31 5.64
N GLN A 108 -8.94 -46.29 6.48
CA GLN A 108 -8.88 -47.70 6.08
C GLN A 108 -9.41 -48.56 7.23
N GLY A 109 -10.32 -49.48 6.92
CA GLY A 109 -10.72 -50.54 7.85
C GLY A 109 -9.61 -51.58 8.03
N TYR A 110 -9.73 -52.43 9.05
CA TYR A 110 -8.84 -53.59 9.25
C TYR A 110 -9.67 -54.87 9.53
N ASN A 111 -10.86 -54.94 8.93
CA ASN A 111 -11.82 -56.01 9.18
C ASN A 111 -11.62 -57.20 8.23
N SER A 112 -10.76 -57.06 7.22
CA SER A 112 -10.54 -58.09 6.20
C SER A 112 -9.06 -58.18 5.82
N ALA A 113 -8.69 -59.19 5.03
CA ALA A 113 -7.30 -59.33 4.56
C ALA A 113 -6.90 -58.29 3.50
N LEU A 114 -7.90 -57.60 2.94
CA LEU A 114 -7.78 -56.54 1.95
C LEU A 114 -8.92 -55.56 2.18
N ASP A 115 -8.64 -54.47 2.87
CA ASP A 115 -9.63 -53.44 3.17
C ASP A 115 -9.61 -52.33 2.12
N THR A 116 -10.76 -51.68 1.93
CA THR A 116 -10.89 -50.55 1.00
C THR A 116 -10.13 -49.34 1.55
N LEU A 117 -9.30 -48.75 0.70
CA LEU A 117 -8.66 -47.46 0.86
C LEU A 117 -9.18 -46.54 -0.25
N GLU A 118 -9.88 -45.47 0.13
CA GLU A 118 -10.30 -44.44 -0.81
C GLU A 118 -9.28 -43.30 -0.81
N VAL A 119 -8.68 -43.05 -1.97
CA VAL A 119 -7.76 -41.94 -2.19
C VAL A 119 -8.53 -40.86 -2.92
N ASN A 120 -8.96 -39.85 -2.16
CA ASN A 120 -9.66 -38.69 -2.70
C ASN A 120 -8.66 -37.76 -3.39
N CYS A 121 -9.06 -37.22 -4.53
CA CYS A 121 -8.24 -36.40 -5.39
C CYS A 121 -9.01 -35.15 -5.83
N ILE A 122 -8.28 -34.09 -6.09
CA ILE A 122 -8.78 -32.83 -6.67
C ILE A 122 -8.03 -32.54 -7.96
N ASP A 123 -8.68 -31.92 -8.94
CA ASP A 123 -7.96 -31.44 -10.13
C ASP A 123 -7.00 -30.28 -9.80
N ARG A 124 -6.14 -29.92 -10.75
CA ARG A 124 -5.12 -28.87 -10.53
C ARG A 124 -5.76 -27.52 -10.24
N LEU A 125 -6.84 -27.17 -10.95
CA LEU A 125 -7.54 -25.91 -10.75
C LEU A 125 -8.17 -25.81 -9.36
N GLY A 126 -8.79 -26.87 -8.86
CA GLY A 126 -9.41 -26.90 -7.54
C GLY A 126 -8.40 -26.86 -6.38
N ALA A 127 -7.13 -27.21 -6.62
CA ALA A 127 -6.08 -27.07 -5.61
C ALA A 127 -5.68 -25.60 -5.34
N LEU A 128 -6.03 -24.66 -6.23
CA LEU A 128 -5.79 -23.23 -6.04
C LEU A 128 -6.47 -22.67 -4.77
N GLN A 129 -7.53 -23.33 -4.29
CA GLN A 129 -8.28 -22.91 -3.10
C GLN A 129 -7.47 -23.01 -1.78
N TRP A 130 -6.34 -23.74 -1.79
CA TRP A 130 -5.48 -23.90 -0.61
C TRP A 130 -4.19 -23.08 -0.69
N LEU A 131 -3.98 -22.36 -1.79
CA LEU A 131 -2.76 -21.62 -2.06
C LEU A 131 -3.08 -20.13 -2.03
N THR A 132 -2.26 -19.35 -1.36
CA THR A 132 -2.45 -17.90 -1.25
C THR A 132 -1.77 -17.17 -2.40
N TRP A 133 -2.26 -15.98 -2.79
CA TRP A 133 -1.64 -15.17 -3.84
C TRP A 133 -0.17 -14.86 -3.55
N ARG A 134 0.18 -14.68 -2.27
CA ARG A 134 1.56 -14.47 -1.80
C ARG A 134 2.52 -15.58 -2.23
N GLU A 135 2.05 -16.82 -2.35
CA GLU A 135 2.91 -17.95 -2.77
C GLU A 135 3.36 -17.84 -4.24
N THR A 136 2.74 -16.97 -5.05
CA THR A 136 3.25 -16.67 -6.40
C THR A 136 4.55 -15.87 -6.37
N MET A 137 4.87 -15.24 -5.24
CA MET A 137 6.01 -14.35 -5.09
C MET A 137 7.30 -15.11 -4.78
N SER A 138 8.43 -14.53 -5.19
CA SER A 138 9.72 -15.20 -5.10
C SER A 138 10.23 -15.22 -3.66
N GLY A 139 10.68 -16.38 -3.18
CA GLY A 139 11.39 -16.49 -1.91
C GLY A 139 10.50 -16.58 -0.66
N ASN A 140 9.18 -16.73 -0.83
CA ASN A 140 8.20 -16.76 0.25
C ASN A 140 8.33 -15.53 1.18
N PRO A 141 8.10 -14.32 0.65
CA PRO A 141 8.26 -13.09 1.39
C PRO A 141 7.30 -13.02 2.59
N THR A 142 7.71 -12.29 3.63
CA THR A 142 6.78 -11.86 4.68
C THR A 142 5.67 -10.99 4.09
N TYR A 143 4.54 -10.83 4.79
CA TYR A 143 3.45 -9.97 4.30
C TYR A 143 3.92 -8.55 3.92
N GLN A 144 4.80 -7.95 4.73
CA GLN A 144 5.32 -6.61 4.43
C GLN A 144 6.25 -6.57 3.20
N GLU A 145 7.09 -7.60 3.02
CA GLU A 145 7.89 -7.73 1.80
C GLU A 145 6.98 -7.95 0.58
N ALA A 146 5.94 -8.77 0.70
CA ALA A 146 4.97 -9.04 -0.37
C ALA A 146 4.22 -7.76 -0.82
N ILE A 147 3.79 -6.92 0.12
CA ILE A 147 3.16 -5.61 -0.17
C ILE A 147 4.10 -4.69 -0.96
N THR A 148 5.41 -4.75 -0.69
CA THR A 148 6.41 -3.99 -1.43
C THR A 148 6.74 -4.58 -2.81
N GLU A 149 6.52 -5.87 -3.02
CA GLU A 149 6.71 -6.56 -4.31
C GLU A 149 5.48 -6.49 -5.24
N CYS A 150 4.31 -6.12 -4.71
CA CYS A 150 3.09 -5.97 -5.49
C CYS A 150 3.27 -4.98 -6.64
N ALA A 151 2.82 -5.36 -7.83
CA ALA A 151 2.82 -4.53 -9.01
C ALA A 151 1.45 -4.54 -9.68
N GLN A 152 1.29 -3.72 -10.72
CA GLN A 152 0.20 -3.92 -11.66
C GLN A 152 0.61 -4.95 -12.70
N ARG A 153 -0.29 -5.88 -12.98
CA ARG A 153 -0.05 -6.97 -13.93
C ARG A 153 -1.22 -7.14 -14.86
N THR A 154 -0.92 -7.62 -16.07
CA THR A 154 -1.98 -8.01 -17.00
C THR A 154 -2.77 -9.18 -16.41
N ILE A 155 -4.05 -9.28 -16.74
CA ILE A 155 -4.85 -10.44 -16.33
C ILE A 155 -4.18 -11.75 -16.77
N ARG A 156 -3.55 -11.81 -17.95
CA ARG A 156 -2.81 -12.99 -18.43
C ARG A 156 -1.65 -13.35 -17.51
N ASP A 157 -0.85 -12.38 -17.11
CA ASP A 157 0.27 -12.61 -16.19
C ASP A 157 -0.23 -13.10 -14.84
N ILE A 158 -1.32 -12.55 -14.34
CA ILE A 158 -1.96 -12.97 -13.09
C ILE A 158 -2.39 -14.43 -13.18
N LEU A 159 -3.13 -14.80 -14.24
CA LEU A 159 -3.56 -16.17 -14.48
C LEU A 159 -2.37 -17.12 -14.59
N THR A 160 -1.33 -16.74 -15.34
CA THR A 160 -0.15 -17.60 -15.54
C THR A 160 0.59 -17.84 -14.23
N ARG A 161 0.72 -16.82 -13.37
CA ARG A 161 1.34 -16.95 -12.04
C ARG A 161 0.53 -17.83 -11.10
N ALA A 162 -0.79 -17.67 -11.07
CA ALA A 162 -1.66 -18.53 -10.26
C ALA A 162 -1.58 -20.00 -10.72
N LEU A 163 -1.68 -20.24 -12.03
CA LEU A 163 -1.67 -21.58 -12.62
C LEU A 163 -0.32 -22.29 -12.45
N ALA A 164 0.79 -21.55 -12.43
CA ALA A 164 2.11 -22.10 -12.14
C ALA A 164 2.23 -22.72 -10.72
N LEU A 165 1.42 -22.26 -9.76
CA LEU A 165 1.42 -22.83 -8.39
C LEU A 165 0.97 -24.30 -8.34
N VAL A 166 0.27 -24.75 -9.38
CA VAL A 166 -0.33 -26.09 -9.51
C VAL A 166 0.22 -26.84 -10.73
N ASP A 167 1.44 -26.50 -11.15
CA ASP A 167 2.18 -27.04 -12.31
C ASP A 167 1.40 -27.00 -13.65
N ILE A 168 0.66 -25.92 -13.91
CA ILE A 168 0.05 -25.66 -15.22
C ILE A 168 0.91 -24.65 -15.97
N ASP A 169 1.65 -25.12 -16.98
CA ASP A 169 2.61 -24.29 -17.74
C ASP A 169 2.00 -23.58 -18.96
N SER A 170 0.79 -23.97 -19.38
CA SER A 170 0.16 -23.45 -20.60
C SER A 170 -1.33 -23.22 -20.44
N LEU A 171 -1.80 -22.10 -20.99
CA LEU A 171 -3.19 -21.67 -20.98
C LEU A 171 -3.67 -21.47 -22.42
N ASP A 172 -4.61 -22.31 -22.87
CA ASP A 172 -5.27 -22.15 -24.16
C ASP A 172 -6.47 -21.19 -24.00
N VAL A 173 -6.63 -20.21 -24.88
CA VAL A 173 -7.76 -19.27 -24.86
C VAL A 173 -8.57 -19.44 -26.14
N ILE A 174 -9.85 -19.81 -26.03
CA ILE A 174 -10.74 -19.93 -27.20
C ILE A 174 -11.19 -18.57 -27.69
N SER A 175 -11.75 -17.77 -26.78
CA SER A 175 -12.15 -16.39 -27.03
C SER A 175 -11.99 -15.56 -25.77
N ALA A 176 -11.76 -14.26 -25.96
CA ALA A 176 -11.75 -13.25 -24.92
C ALA A 176 -12.25 -11.92 -25.51
N PRO A 177 -12.81 -11.01 -24.70
CA PRO A 177 -12.99 -9.62 -25.10
C PRO A 177 -11.68 -8.99 -25.55
N LEU A 178 -11.77 -7.90 -26.31
CA LEU A 178 -10.63 -7.04 -26.66
C LEU A 178 -10.77 -5.72 -25.88
N VAL A 179 -9.67 -4.98 -25.70
CA VAL A 179 -9.73 -3.64 -25.09
C VAL A 179 -10.61 -2.70 -25.94
N GLU A 180 -10.45 -2.78 -27.26
CA GLU A 180 -11.25 -2.06 -28.24
C GLU A 180 -11.43 -2.90 -29.53
N GLU A 181 -12.32 -2.47 -30.43
CA GLU A 181 -12.57 -3.18 -31.69
C GLU A 181 -11.29 -3.33 -32.52
N GLY A 182 -10.84 -4.57 -32.72
CA GLY A 182 -9.60 -4.87 -33.45
C GLY A 182 -8.30 -4.64 -32.65
N GLY A 183 -8.41 -4.27 -31.37
CA GLY A 183 -7.29 -4.10 -30.45
C GLY A 183 -6.73 -5.41 -29.88
N VAL A 184 -5.96 -5.28 -28.80
CA VAL A 184 -5.40 -6.42 -28.08
C VAL A 184 -6.44 -7.14 -27.23
N SER A 185 -6.20 -8.41 -26.93
CA SER A 185 -6.98 -9.21 -25.98
C SER A 185 -7.06 -8.51 -24.63
N ALA A 186 -8.24 -8.46 -24.02
CA ALA A 186 -8.46 -7.90 -22.69
C ALA A 186 -7.61 -8.60 -21.61
N LEU A 187 -7.26 -9.88 -21.82
CA LEU A 187 -6.33 -10.59 -20.92
C LEU A 187 -4.92 -9.97 -20.94
N ASP A 188 -4.53 -9.39 -22.07
CA ASP A 188 -3.19 -8.86 -22.33
C ASP A 188 -3.11 -7.33 -22.17
N GLY A 189 -4.23 -6.64 -22.36
CA GLY A 189 -4.32 -5.17 -22.36
C GLY A 189 -4.94 -4.55 -21.11
N ILE A 190 -5.43 -5.36 -20.16
CA ILE A 190 -6.00 -4.86 -18.89
C ILE A 190 -5.05 -5.18 -17.75
N LEU A 191 -4.65 -4.13 -17.02
CA LEU A 191 -3.86 -4.19 -15.81
C LEU A 191 -4.77 -4.20 -14.57
N VAL A 192 -4.37 -4.99 -13.57
CA VAL A 192 -5.00 -5.06 -12.23
C VAL A 192 -3.90 -4.88 -11.18
N ASP A 193 -4.21 -4.19 -10.09
CA ASP A 193 -3.30 -3.98 -8.97
C ASP A 193 -3.25 -5.20 -8.04
N GLU A 194 -2.08 -5.86 -7.94
CA GLU A 194 -1.87 -7.01 -7.07
C GLU A 194 -2.11 -6.71 -5.58
N ARG A 195 -2.02 -5.44 -5.15
CA ARG A 195 -2.31 -5.06 -3.76
C ARG A 195 -3.72 -5.41 -3.35
N ARG A 196 -4.67 -5.40 -4.29
CA ARG A 196 -6.06 -5.80 -4.02
C ARG A 196 -6.16 -7.24 -3.52
N PHE A 197 -5.24 -8.11 -3.93
CA PHE A 197 -5.22 -9.52 -3.54
C PHE A 197 -4.55 -9.76 -2.18
N MET A 198 -3.88 -8.76 -1.61
CA MET A 198 -3.22 -8.89 -0.31
C MET A 198 -4.15 -8.61 0.87
N GLY A 199 -5.26 -7.91 0.65
CA GLY A 199 -6.16 -7.48 1.72
C GLY A 199 -5.48 -6.58 2.76
N ASP A 200 -6.17 -6.32 3.87
CA ASP A 200 -5.73 -5.39 4.91
C ASP A 200 -4.61 -5.95 5.81
N ASP A 201 -4.55 -7.29 5.92
CA ASP A 201 -3.61 -8.01 6.78
C ASP A 201 -3.25 -9.40 6.22
N GLU A 202 -2.34 -10.10 6.91
CA GLU A 202 -1.84 -11.42 6.49
C GLU A 202 -2.93 -12.50 6.45
N GLU A 203 -4.00 -12.37 7.24
CA GLU A 203 -5.11 -13.34 7.27
C GLU A 203 -6.11 -13.10 6.12
N SER A 204 -6.12 -11.88 5.58
CA SER A 204 -7.03 -11.42 4.52
C SER A 204 -6.48 -11.61 3.11
N VAL A 205 -5.29 -12.19 2.96
CA VAL A 205 -4.67 -12.47 1.66
C VAL A 205 -5.54 -13.46 0.88
N TRP A 206 -5.88 -13.10 -0.37
CA TRP A 206 -6.74 -13.93 -1.21
C TRP A 206 -6.07 -15.24 -1.58
N THR A 207 -6.88 -16.27 -1.72
CA THR A 207 -6.49 -17.52 -2.37
C THR A 207 -6.27 -17.30 -3.86
N ALA A 208 -5.44 -18.13 -4.49
CA ALA A 208 -5.24 -18.09 -5.93
C ALA A 208 -6.54 -18.42 -6.69
N GLU A 209 -7.46 -19.20 -6.09
CA GLU A 209 -8.79 -19.48 -6.64
C GLU A 209 -9.64 -18.20 -6.72
N GLU A 210 -9.66 -17.40 -5.66
CA GLU A 210 -10.38 -16.11 -5.62
C GLU A 210 -9.85 -15.14 -6.68
N VAL A 211 -8.52 -15.04 -6.81
CA VAL A 211 -7.87 -14.16 -7.80
C VAL A 211 -8.24 -14.57 -9.24
N VAL A 212 -8.10 -15.86 -9.58
CA VAL A 212 -8.45 -16.38 -10.92
C VAL A 212 -9.95 -16.19 -11.19
N THR A 213 -10.79 -16.48 -10.20
CA THR A 213 -12.25 -16.32 -10.29
C THR A 213 -12.61 -14.89 -10.59
N GLU A 214 -12.07 -13.93 -9.84
CA GLU A 214 -12.39 -12.51 -10.01
C GLU A 214 -11.96 -11.97 -11.37
N CYS A 215 -10.72 -12.29 -11.80
CA CYS A 215 -10.18 -11.85 -13.09
C CYS A 215 -11.02 -12.36 -14.28
N LEU A 216 -11.44 -13.63 -14.26
CA LEU A 216 -12.23 -14.22 -15.34
C LEU A 216 -13.71 -13.83 -15.25
N ARG A 217 -14.27 -13.70 -14.04
CA ARG A 217 -15.64 -13.19 -13.82
C ARG A 217 -15.78 -11.78 -14.41
N TYR A 218 -14.83 -10.90 -14.16
CA TYR A 218 -14.81 -9.54 -14.69
C TYR A 218 -14.97 -9.52 -16.21
N LEU A 219 -14.35 -10.47 -16.93
CA LEU A 219 -14.43 -10.58 -18.39
C LEU A 219 -15.53 -11.53 -18.90
N ASN A 220 -16.38 -12.05 -18.01
CA ASN A 220 -17.37 -13.07 -18.30
C ASN A 220 -16.78 -14.31 -19.01
N LEU A 221 -15.69 -14.84 -18.44
CA LEU A 221 -14.96 -16.01 -18.90
C LEU A 221 -14.94 -17.10 -17.82
N HIS A 222 -14.67 -18.32 -18.27
CA HIS A 222 -14.62 -19.54 -17.46
C HIS A 222 -13.36 -20.33 -17.80
N ILE A 223 -12.91 -21.19 -16.90
CA ILE A 223 -11.72 -22.02 -17.05
C ILE A 223 -12.01 -23.47 -16.66
N ALA A 224 -11.51 -24.42 -17.47
CA ALA A 224 -11.71 -25.85 -17.24
C ALA A 224 -10.53 -26.68 -17.76
N HIS A 225 -10.39 -27.88 -17.21
CA HIS A 225 -9.56 -28.92 -17.80
C HIS A 225 -10.24 -29.57 -19.02
N ASP A 226 -9.48 -29.72 -20.11
CA ASP A 226 -9.82 -30.60 -21.24
C ASP A 226 -8.65 -31.55 -21.51
N GLY A 227 -8.67 -32.69 -20.83
CA GLY A 227 -7.58 -33.66 -20.87
C GLY A 227 -6.34 -33.14 -20.16
N ASP A 228 -5.24 -33.00 -20.91
CA ASP A 228 -3.95 -32.46 -20.42
C ASP A 228 -3.83 -30.94 -20.57
N ARG A 229 -4.88 -30.28 -21.08
CA ARG A 229 -4.89 -28.83 -21.32
C ARG A 229 -5.83 -28.12 -20.36
N VAL A 230 -5.55 -26.83 -20.18
CA VAL A 230 -6.41 -25.90 -19.46
C VAL A 230 -6.86 -24.83 -20.42
N ILE A 231 -8.17 -24.65 -20.50
CA ILE A 231 -8.81 -23.81 -21.51
C ILE A 231 -9.63 -22.71 -20.85
N VAL A 232 -9.43 -21.46 -21.28
CA VAL A 232 -10.29 -20.32 -20.99
C VAL A 232 -11.28 -20.11 -22.14
N PHE A 233 -12.55 -19.96 -21.80
CA PHE A 233 -13.64 -19.88 -22.76
C PHE A 233 -14.83 -19.08 -22.20
N SER A 234 -15.80 -18.76 -23.07
CA SER A 234 -17.12 -18.26 -22.70
C SER A 234 -18.18 -19.32 -22.99
N TRP A 235 -19.31 -19.29 -22.28
CA TRP A 235 -20.42 -20.20 -22.57
C TRP A 235 -20.90 -20.14 -24.03
N ASP A 236 -20.77 -18.99 -24.70
CA ASP A 236 -21.10 -18.86 -26.12
C ASP A 236 -20.13 -19.63 -27.04
N ASP A 237 -18.87 -19.82 -26.63
CA ASP A 237 -17.95 -20.71 -27.34
C ASP A 237 -18.45 -22.16 -27.31
N LEU A 238 -18.96 -22.61 -26.15
CA LEU A 238 -19.55 -23.94 -26.02
C LEU A 238 -20.83 -24.09 -26.82
N LYS A 239 -21.71 -23.08 -26.86
CA LYS A 239 -22.96 -23.09 -27.66
C LYS A 239 -22.68 -23.21 -29.17
N ASN A 240 -21.48 -22.81 -29.61
CA ASN A 240 -21.03 -22.89 -31.01
C ASN A 240 -20.09 -24.07 -31.29
N ALA A 241 -19.82 -24.91 -30.30
CA ALA A 241 -18.94 -26.07 -30.43
C ALA A 241 -19.52 -27.18 -31.34
N SER A 242 -18.67 -28.14 -31.66
CA SER A 242 -19.07 -29.32 -32.45
C SER A 242 -20.15 -30.13 -31.75
N VAL A 243 -21.12 -30.65 -32.52
CA VAL A 243 -22.31 -31.33 -31.97
C VAL A 243 -22.13 -32.85 -31.93
N TYR A 244 -22.45 -33.46 -30.79
CA TYR A 244 -22.50 -34.90 -30.55
C TYR A 244 -23.94 -35.39 -30.33
N ALA A 245 -24.37 -36.39 -31.09
CA ALA A 245 -25.72 -36.93 -30.97
C ALA A 245 -25.81 -38.05 -29.94
N VAL A 246 -26.67 -37.87 -28.92
CA VAL A 246 -27.02 -38.90 -27.95
C VAL A 246 -28.14 -39.76 -28.51
N THR A 247 -27.79 -40.92 -29.03
CA THR A 247 -28.69 -41.90 -29.65
C THR A 247 -28.74 -43.16 -28.80
N GLN A 248 -29.62 -44.13 -29.08
CA GLN A 248 -29.62 -45.43 -28.40
C GLN A 248 -28.26 -46.17 -28.46
N ARG A 249 -27.41 -45.88 -29.45
CA ARG A 249 -26.07 -46.50 -29.54
C ARG A 249 -25.06 -45.85 -28.60
N THR A 250 -25.20 -44.54 -28.39
CA THR A 250 -24.25 -43.70 -27.65
C THR A 250 -24.70 -43.38 -26.24
N ALA A 251 -25.98 -43.54 -25.90
CA ALA A 251 -26.48 -43.45 -24.53
C ALA A 251 -26.00 -44.65 -23.69
N TYR A 252 -25.83 -44.41 -22.40
CA TYR A 252 -25.52 -45.43 -21.39
C TYR A 252 -26.65 -45.46 -20.35
N GLY A 253 -27.13 -46.65 -19.98
CA GLY A 253 -28.25 -46.80 -19.05
C GLY A 253 -29.59 -46.28 -19.57
N SER A 254 -30.57 -46.22 -18.67
CA SER A 254 -31.95 -45.75 -18.92
C SER A 254 -32.39 -44.61 -18.00
N ASN A 255 -31.47 -44.09 -17.17
CA ASN A 255 -31.77 -43.11 -16.15
C ASN A 255 -31.35 -41.73 -16.66
N SER A 256 -32.27 -41.02 -17.31
CA SER A 256 -32.11 -39.60 -17.65
C SER A 256 -33.00 -38.77 -16.74
N LYS A 257 -32.47 -37.70 -16.15
CA LYS A 257 -33.25 -36.77 -15.33
C LYS A 257 -33.41 -35.46 -16.08
N LEU A 258 -34.63 -34.95 -16.16
CA LEU A 258 -34.95 -33.67 -16.77
C LEU A 258 -35.47 -32.74 -15.68
N ASP A 259 -34.84 -31.59 -15.56
CA ASP A 259 -35.22 -30.51 -14.66
C ASP A 259 -35.40 -29.20 -15.46
N ILE A 260 -36.02 -28.20 -14.85
CA ILE A 260 -36.05 -26.84 -15.38
C ILE A 260 -35.01 -26.05 -14.61
N GLY A 261 -34.08 -25.43 -15.32
CA GLY A 261 -33.03 -24.61 -14.71
C GLY A 261 -33.61 -23.41 -13.97
N GLU A 262 -32.83 -22.85 -13.04
CA GLU A 262 -33.24 -21.66 -12.30
C GLU A 262 -33.47 -20.47 -13.23
N VAL A 263 -34.48 -19.66 -12.89
CA VAL A 263 -34.91 -18.50 -13.68
C VAL A 263 -34.76 -17.26 -12.83
N PHE A 264 -33.89 -16.35 -13.26
CA PHE A 264 -33.67 -15.06 -12.61
C PHE A 264 -34.11 -13.96 -13.56
N ASN A 265 -35.09 -13.16 -13.14
CA ASN A 265 -35.63 -12.08 -13.97
C ASN A 265 -35.07 -10.70 -13.61
N ARG A 266 -34.12 -10.65 -12.68
CA ARG A 266 -33.27 -9.52 -12.37
C ARG A 266 -31.88 -10.02 -12.02
N ILE A 267 -30.85 -9.51 -12.70
CA ILE A 267 -29.44 -9.77 -12.39
C ILE A 267 -28.85 -8.50 -11.81
N GLU A 268 -28.17 -8.62 -10.67
CA GLU A 268 -27.53 -7.52 -9.98
C GLU A 268 -26.07 -7.87 -9.69
N VAL A 269 -25.18 -6.94 -10.02
CA VAL A 269 -23.76 -7.02 -9.72
C VAL A 269 -23.39 -5.81 -8.89
N THR A 270 -22.90 -6.06 -7.68
CA THR A 270 -22.37 -5.00 -6.80
C THR A 270 -20.87 -4.89 -6.99
N CYS A 271 -20.38 -3.69 -7.28
CA CYS A 271 -18.94 -3.42 -7.31
C CYS A 271 -18.46 -3.08 -5.90
N GLU A 272 -17.56 -3.87 -5.36
CA GLU A 272 -16.86 -3.58 -4.11
C GLU A 272 -15.75 -2.58 -4.40
N THR A 273 -16.02 -1.31 -4.09
CA THR A 273 -15.10 -0.21 -4.31
C THR A 273 -14.30 0.09 -3.04
N GLU A 274 -12.98 -0.01 -3.11
CA GLU A 274 -12.09 0.37 -2.02
C GLU A 274 -11.34 1.65 -2.40
N GLU A 275 -11.56 2.70 -1.62
CA GLU A 275 -11.04 4.04 -1.90
C GLU A 275 -9.61 4.21 -1.37
N ILE A 276 -8.78 4.87 -2.15
CA ILE A 276 -7.44 5.30 -1.74
C ILE A 276 -7.50 6.80 -1.46
N ASP A 277 -7.80 7.14 -0.21
CA ASP A 277 -7.88 8.54 0.25
C ASP A 277 -6.48 9.15 0.47
N ASP A 278 -5.57 8.37 1.05
CA ASP A 278 -4.21 8.79 1.35
C ASP A 278 -3.28 8.45 0.17
N PHE A 279 -2.72 9.48 -0.47
CA PHE A 279 -1.70 9.31 -1.51
C PHE A 279 -0.40 8.76 -0.91
N ILE A 280 -0.05 9.23 0.28
CA ILE A 280 0.97 8.65 1.15
C ILE A 280 0.28 8.36 2.48
N PRO A 281 0.30 7.11 2.98
CA PRO A 281 -0.25 6.79 4.29
C PRO A 281 0.29 7.76 5.34
N ASP A 282 -0.58 8.32 6.17
CA ASP A 282 -0.19 9.31 7.19
C ASP A 282 0.96 8.74 8.05
N PRO A 283 2.20 9.25 7.94
CA PRO A 283 3.35 8.71 8.65
C PRO A 283 3.27 8.88 10.17
N LEU A 284 2.30 9.66 10.67
CA LEU A 284 2.05 9.94 12.08
C LEU A 284 0.71 9.34 12.58
N GLY A 285 -0.07 8.68 11.71
CA GLY A 285 -1.33 8.02 12.04
C GLY A 285 -1.13 6.74 12.87
N ASP A 286 -2.07 6.43 13.77
CA ASP A 286 -1.96 5.32 14.76
C ASP A 286 -1.63 3.95 14.14
N ASP A 287 -2.10 3.67 12.92
CA ASP A 287 -1.90 2.39 12.22
C ASP A 287 -0.67 2.36 11.30
N SER A 288 0.02 3.50 11.16
CA SER A 288 1.07 3.72 10.16
C SER A 288 2.50 3.65 10.70
N TYR A 289 2.66 3.50 12.02
CA TYR A 289 3.98 3.39 12.64
C TYR A 289 4.12 2.18 13.55
N SER A 290 5.36 1.75 13.71
CA SER A 290 5.82 0.87 14.77
C SER A 290 6.87 1.61 15.60
N SER A 291 7.37 0.97 16.65
CA SER A 291 8.50 1.48 17.42
C SER A 291 9.45 0.33 17.72
N PRO A 292 10.75 0.47 17.43
CA PRO A 292 11.74 -0.52 17.85
C PRO A 292 11.95 -0.54 19.37
N PHE A 293 11.43 0.48 20.07
CA PHE A 293 11.48 0.62 21.53
C PHE A 293 10.18 0.18 22.21
N SER A 294 10.29 -0.44 23.38
CA SER A 294 9.20 -0.97 24.19
C SER A 294 8.40 0.10 24.93
N GLY A 295 8.95 1.31 25.10
CA GLY A 295 8.26 2.40 25.78
C GLY A 295 8.94 3.76 25.68
N ASN A 296 8.34 4.73 26.37
CA ASN A 296 8.80 6.12 26.39
C ASN A 296 9.97 6.27 27.37
N GLN A 297 10.96 7.07 27.00
CA GLN A 297 12.13 7.35 27.84
C GLN A 297 12.18 8.84 28.20
N LEU A 298 12.54 9.18 29.44
CA LEU A 298 12.89 10.55 29.80
C LEU A 298 14.11 10.97 28.98
N TYR A 299 13.98 12.06 28.24
CA TYR A 299 15.03 12.59 27.38
C TYR A 299 15.57 13.93 27.85
N LEU A 300 14.69 14.84 28.26
CA LEU A 300 15.06 16.22 28.59
C LEU A 300 14.31 16.69 29.83
N LYS A 301 15.01 17.34 30.76
CA LYS A 301 14.40 18.23 31.74
C LYS A 301 14.79 19.67 31.44
N GLU A 302 13.79 20.53 31.29
CA GLU A 302 13.97 21.95 31.09
C GLU A 302 13.54 22.71 32.35
N PHE A 303 14.31 23.71 32.72
CA PHE A 303 14.03 24.60 33.82
C PHE A 303 14.04 26.03 33.32
N SER A 304 13.07 26.82 33.76
CA SER A 304 12.97 28.24 33.41
C SER A 304 12.90 29.08 34.67
N PHE A 305 13.70 30.14 34.74
CA PHE A 305 13.77 31.06 35.87
C PHE A 305 13.49 32.48 35.41
N THR A 306 12.59 33.18 36.08
CA THR A 306 12.34 34.60 35.82
C THR A 306 13.58 35.40 36.20
N LYS A 307 13.98 36.35 35.34
CA LYS A 307 15.19 37.16 35.52
C LYS A 307 15.18 37.88 36.88
N GLY A 308 16.16 37.55 37.71
CA GLY A 308 16.38 38.10 39.05
C GLY A 308 17.86 38.10 39.44
N ASP A 309 18.16 37.87 40.72
CA ASP A 309 19.54 37.69 41.21
C ASP A 309 20.07 36.30 40.80
N PRO A 310 21.17 36.21 40.03
CA PRO A 310 21.80 34.95 39.62
C PRO A 310 22.08 33.98 40.78
N THR A 311 22.38 34.51 41.97
CA THR A 311 22.64 33.70 43.18
C THR A 311 21.36 33.04 43.69
N HIS A 312 20.24 33.77 43.65
CA HIS A 312 18.93 33.28 44.02
C HIS A 312 18.44 32.23 43.02
N GLU A 313 18.57 32.50 41.73
CA GLU A 313 18.26 31.55 40.65
C GLU A 313 19.09 30.27 40.76
N GLY A 314 20.39 30.39 41.06
CA GLY A 314 21.24 29.23 41.27
C GLY A 314 20.87 28.40 42.50
N SER A 315 20.41 29.06 43.57
CA SER A 315 19.87 28.36 44.73
C SER A 315 18.55 27.64 44.41
N LEU A 316 17.69 28.25 43.59
CA LEU A 316 16.43 27.63 43.11
C LEU A 316 16.73 26.42 42.23
N PHE A 317 17.68 26.54 41.31
CA PHE A 317 18.11 25.43 40.46
C PHE A 317 18.68 24.25 41.27
N LEU A 318 19.59 24.50 42.21
CA LEU A 318 20.13 23.45 43.08
C LEU A 318 19.03 22.82 43.96
N SER A 319 18.07 23.63 44.43
CA SER A 319 16.92 23.13 45.19
C SER A 319 15.99 22.26 44.33
N SER A 320 15.85 22.55 43.04
CA SER A 320 15.04 21.76 42.11
C SER A 320 15.65 20.40 41.76
N ARG A 321 16.96 20.21 41.99
CA ARG A 321 17.66 18.92 41.89
C ARG A 321 17.56 18.05 43.15
N GLY A 322 17.22 18.63 44.30
CA GLY A 322 17.26 17.96 45.60
C GLY A 322 15.88 17.62 46.15
N THR A 323 15.75 16.51 46.87
CA THR A 323 14.47 16.02 47.40
C THR A 323 13.97 16.69 48.69
N ASN A 324 14.63 17.73 49.23
CA ASN A 324 14.30 18.27 50.56
C ASN A 324 14.77 19.71 50.87
N LEU A 325 14.33 20.73 50.11
CA LEU A 325 14.49 22.12 50.52
C LEU A 325 13.21 22.94 50.33
N ILE A 326 12.84 23.68 51.38
CA ILE A 326 11.64 24.51 51.49
C ILE A 326 11.68 25.60 50.41
N TYR A 327 10.77 25.54 49.45
CA TYR A 327 10.67 26.49 48.34
C TYR A 327 10.37 27.92 48.84
N PRO A 328 11.13 28.95 48.43
CA PRO A 328 10.72 30.34 48.60
C PRO A 328 9.59 30.63 47.61
N ALA A 329 8.36 30.29 47.99
CA ALA A 329 7.21 30.37 47.10
C ALA A 329 6.80 31.82 46.80
N GLY A 330 6.94 32.22 45.55
CA GLY A 330 6.29 33.37 44.90
C GLY A 330 5.64 32.90 43.59
N GLU A 331 4.61 33.60 43.11
CA GLU A 331 3.70 33.06 42.07
C GLU A 331 4.33 32.87 40.67
N GLU A 332 5.56 33.33 40.40
CA GLU A 332 6.15 33.29 39.04
C GLU A 332 7.69 33.12 39.00
N SER A 333 8.35 32.53 39.99
CA SER A 333 9.83 32.54 40.05
C SER A 333 10.53 31.49 39.18
N TYR A 334 9.96 30.29 39.00
CA TYR A 334 10.51 29.26 38.11
C TYR A 334 9.49 28.16 37.75
N TRP A 335 9.78 27.39 36.69
CA TRP A 335 9.09 26.14 36.36
C TRP A 335 10.07 25.08 35.87
N MET A 336 9.65 23.81 35.95
CA MET A 336 10.38 22.66 35.41
C MET A 336 9.47 21.85 34.49
N ARG A 337 9.98 21.37 33.36
CA ARG A 337 9.27 20.52 32.42
C ARG A 337 10.10 19.29 32.09
N GLU A 338 9.48 18.12 32.16
CA GLU A 338 10.06 16.85 31.74
C GLU A 338 9.51 16.48 30.36
N TRP A 339 10.40 16.03 29.48
CA TRP A 339 10.08 15.58 28.13
C TRP A 339 10.43 14.12 27.99
N TRP A 340 9.41 13.33 27.71
CA TRP A 340 9.50 11.91 27.41
C TRP A 340 9.36 11.73 25.91
N ILE A 341 10.18 10.84 25.35
CA ILE A 341 10.22 10.59 23.92
C ILE A 341 9.92 9.12 23.63
N ARG A 342 9.37 8.86 22.45
CA ARG A 342 9.43 7.57 21.79
C ARG A 342 9.76 7.73 20.32
N VAL A 343 10.86 7.14 19.85
CA VAL A 343 11.25 7.16 18.44
C VAL A 343 10.39 6.15 17.69
N LEU A 344 9.88 6.57 16.54
CA LEU A 344 8.94 5.81 15.73
C LEU A 344 9.56 5.41 14.39
N GLU A 345 9.01 4.36 13.79
CA GLU A 345 9.27 3.93 12.42
C GLU A 345 7.96 4.01 11.63
N ALA A 346 7.93 4.80 10.56
CA ALA A 346 6.75 4.90 9.70
C ALA A 346 6.87 3.92 8.52
N LYS A 347 5.79 3.19 8.21
CA LYS A 347 5.72 2.22 7.10
C LYS A 347 6.08 2.89 5.76
N GLY A 348 6.94 2.26 4.97
CA GLY A 348 7.37 2.77 3.65
C GLY A 348 8.36 3.94 3.67
N TRP A 349 8.72 4.47 4.86
CA TRP A 349 9.66 5.58 5.00
C TRP A 349 11.06 5.12 5.40
N ARG A 350 12.07 5.75 4.80
CA ARG A 350 13.48 5.64 5.15
C ARG A 350 14.05 7.00 5.47
N LEU A 351 14.82 7.08 6.56
CA LEU A 351 15.38 8.34 7.05
C LEU A 351 16.90 8.33 6.89
N PHE A 352 17.46 9.49 6.60
CA PHE A 352 18.89 9.61 6.30
C PHE A 352 19.53 10.80 7.01
N GLY A 353 20.81 10.63 7.32
CA GLY A 353 21.69 11.67 7.86
C GLY A 353 23.10 11.54 7.28
N ARG A 354 24.06 12.25 7.87
CA ARG A 354 25.49 12.13 7.52
C ARG A 354 26.32 11.54 8.65
N THR A 355 27.35 10.78 8.30
CA THR A 355 28.37 10.32 9.25
C THR A 355 29.37 11.42 9.60
N ALA A 356 30.20 11.20 10.62
CA ALA A 356 31.34 12.08 10.95
C ALA A 356 32.32 12.25 9.77
N GLN A 357 32.43 11.25 8.89
CA GLN A 357 33.24 11.31 7.66
C GLN A 357 32.45 11.87 6.45
N SER A 358 31.33 12.56 6.69
CA SER A 358 30.56 13.26 5.66
C SER A 358 29.99 12.34 4.57
N LYS A 359 29.60 11.10 4.94
CA LYS A 359 28.91 10.17 4.02
C LYS A 359 27.43 10.08 4.38
N LYS A 360 26.56 9.96 3.36
CA LYS A 360 25.14 9.64 3.56
C LYS A 360 25.00 8.31 4.30
N TRP A 361 24.05 8.26 5.22
CA TRP A 361 23.78 7.13 6.09
C TRP A 361 22.27 6.93 6.27
N ASP A 362 21.82 5.69 6.38
CA ASP A 362 20.44 5.34 6.75
C ASP A 362 20.34 5.33 8.28
N CYS A 363 19.53 6.22 8.85
CA CYS A 363 19.45 6.45 10.28
C CYS A 363 19.00 5.22 11.09
N MET A 364 18.39 4.22 10.44
CA MET A 364 17.82 3.03 11.09
C MET A 364 18.66 1.74 10.92
N ILE A 365 19.65 1.74 10.02
CA ILE A 365 20.53 0.57 9.79
C ILE A 365 21.73 0.66 10.75
N PRO A 366 22.35 -0.45 11.21
CA PRO A 366 23.56 -0.40 12.02
C PRO A 366 24.86 -0.24 11.20
N LEU A 367 25.76 0.65 11.63
CA LEU A 367 27.16 0.64 11.19
C LEU A 367 27.83 -0.60 11.81
N SER A 368 28.56 -1.39 11.00
CA SER A 368 29.19 -2.62 11.52
C SER A 368 30.08 -2.33 12.74
N ALA A 369 30.10 -3.28 13.68
CA ALA A 369 30.75 -3.14 14.99
C ALA A 369 32.23 -2.70 14.94
N ALA A 370 32.92 -2.83 13.80
CA ALA A 370 34.28 -2.35 13.61
C ALA A 370 34.42 -0.81 13.51
N LYS A 371 33.32 -0.06 13.43
CA LYS A 371 33.29 1.42 13.36
C LYS A 371 32.67 2.10 14.59
N LEU A 372 32.42 1.34 15.67
CA LEU A 372 31.77 1.76 16.92
C LEU A 372 32.46 2.89 17.73
N ALA A 373 33.46 3.58 17.20
CA ALA A 373 34.15 4.66 17.90
C ALA A 373 33.41 6.01 17.84
N ASP A 374 32.43 6.20 16.95
CA ASP A 374 31.88 7.54 16.63
C ASP A 374 30.33 7.70 16.63
N ASP A 375 29.49 6.71 16.99
CA ASP A 375 28.07 6.71 16.54
C ASP A 375 26.98 7.19 17.54
N PHE A 376 26.09 8.02 16.98
CA PHE A 376 24.95 8.76 17.56
C PHE A 376 23.60 8.05 17.42
N TYR A 377 23.52 6.74 17.14
CA TYR A 377 22.25 6.02 16.95
C TYR A 377 22.27 4.65 17.64
N SER A 378 21.09 4.07 17.92
CA SER A 378 20.96 2.85 18.75
C SER A 378 20.26 1.68 18.05
N PHE A 379 20.32 0.49 18.67
CA PHE A 379 19.85 -0.79 18.12
C PHE A 379 18.89 -1.50 19.07
N GLY A 380 17.81 -2.05 18.52
CA GLY A 380 16.76 -2.74 19.28
C GLY A 380 16.16 -1.83 20.35
N ASP A 381 15.74 -2.42 21.47
CA ASP A 381 15.10 -1.69 22.57
C ASP A 381 16.09 -0.90 23.47
N THR A 382 17.27 -0.51 22.95
CA THR A 382 18.31 0.12 23.78
C THR A 382 18.74 1.51 23.31
N TRP A 383 19.18 2.35 24.25
CA TRP A 383 19.82 3.66 24.02
C TRP A 383 19.02 4.63 23.12
N GLN A 384 17.70 4.66 23.29
CA GLN A 384 16.77 5.45 22.48
C GLN A 384 17.15 6.94 22.37
N ASN A 385 17.75 7.54 23.40
CA ASN A 385 18.22 8.93 23.39
C ASN A 385 19.19 9.28 22.26
N ARG A 386 19.88 8.28 21.70
CA ARG A 386 20.89 8.52 20.66
C ARG A 386 20.26 9.12 19.40
N TYR A 387 19.09 8.61 18.98
CA TYR A 387 18.37 9.12 17.79
C TYR A 387 18.20 10.65 17.79
N PRO A 388 17.51 11.25 18.79
CA PRO A 388 17.40 12.70 18.86
C PRO A 388 18.75 13.41 19.04
N ASP A 389 19.71 12.84 19.79
CA ASP A 389 21.06 13.42 19.93
C ASP A 389 21.78 13.55 18.57
N GLY A 390 21.50 12.63 17.64
CA GLY A 390 22.08 12.58 16.31
C GLY A 390 21.41 13.50 15.28
N VAL A 391 20.09 13.70 15.33
CA VAL A 391 19.32 14.36 14.26
C VAL A 391 19.83 15.75 13.91
N ASN A 392 20.10 16.62 14.89
CA ASN A 392 20.58 17.97 14.59
C ASN A 392 22.05 17.95 14.08
N ARG A 393 22.91 17.12 14.68
CA ARG A 393 24.33 17.01 14.34
C ARG A 393 24.56 16.44 12.94
N THR A 394 23.83 15.38 12.61
CA THR A 394 23.89 14.73 11.29
C THR A 394 22.98 15.43 10.27
N GLN A 395 22.25 16.46 10.72
CA GLN A 395 21.18 17.14 10.01
C GLN A 395 20.08 16.17 9.53
N GLY A 396 20.03 14.95 10.09
CA GLY A 396 19.18 13.86 9.62
C GLY A 396 17.68 14.08 9.88
N ALA A 397 16.91 13.01 9.84
CA ALA A 397 15.49 13.04 10.16
C ALA A 397 15.11 12.00 11.21
N MET A 398 14.00 12.21 11.93
CA MET A 398 13.37 11.21 12.79
C MET A 398 11.86 11.37 12.85
N PHE A 399 11.16 10.28 13.16
CA PHE A 399 9.80 10.33 13.68
C PHE A 399 9.85 10.16 15.21
N VAL A 400 9.12 10.98 15.94
CA VAL A 400 9.14 10.97 17.41
C VAL A 400 7.76 11.27 17.98
N GLU A 401 7.32 10.48 18.96
CA GLU A 401 6.25 10.81 19.90
C GLU A 401 6.86 11.57 21.08
N LEU A 402 6.22 12.65 21.49
CA LEU A 402 6.61 13.48 22.62
C LEU A 402 5.49 13.52 23.65
N THR A 403 5.88 13.50 24.92
CA THR A 403 4.97 13.71 26.05
C THR A 403 5.63 14.65 27.05
N GLY A 404 4.89 15.67 27.49
CA GLY A 404 5.38 16.71 28.41
C GLY A 404 4.82 16.56 29.82
N GLY A 405 5.59 16.92 30.84
CA GLY A 405 5.11 17.05 32.21
C GLY A 405 5.62 18.34 32.84
N LYS A 406 4.75 19.31 33.12
CA LYS A 406 5.14 20.61 33.66
C LYS A 406 4.85 20.71 35.17
N THR A 407 5.85 21.17 35.90
CA THR A 407 5.77 21.47 37.32
C THR A 407 6.03 22.96 37.54
N GLU A 408 5.01 23.67 38.04
CA GLU A 408 5.11 25.08 38.44
C GLU A 408 4.86 25.21 39.95
N PRO A 409 5.91 25.37 40.77
CA PRO A 409 5.75 25.39 42.22
C PRO A 409 5.01 26.65 42.68
N LYS A 410 3.78 26.48 43.20
CA LYS A 410 2.97 27.55 43.75
C LYS A 410 2.95 27.49 45.27
N LYS A 411 2.75 28.64 45.92
CA LYS A 411 2.72 28.78 47.38
C LYS A 411 1.69 27.89 48.10
N LYS A 412 0.63 27.49 47.42
CA LYS A 412 -0.48 26.71 47.98
C LYS A 412 -0.80 25.45 47.15
N ASP A 413 -0.04 25.18 46.10
CA ASP A 413 -0.36 24.14 45.13
C ASP A 413 0.95 23.55 44.57
N ASN A 414 1.14 22.27 44.83
CA ASN A 414 2.27 21.48 44.38
C ASN A 414 1.84 20.41 43.37
N SER A 415 0.67 20.58 42.73
CA SER A 415 0.23 19.70 41.65
C SER A 415 1.19 19.78 40.46
N ILE A 416 1.39 18.62 39.83
CA ILE A 416 2.12 18.52 38.56
C ILE A 416 1.05 18.58 37.47
N ALA A 417 1.18 19.53 36.54
CA ALA A 417 0.35 19.57 35.34
C ALA A 417 0.96 18.60 34.33
N ILE A 418 0.37 17.41 34.23
CA ILE A 418 0.77 16.45 33.20
C ILE A 418 0.13 16.88 31.89
N ASP A 419 0.94 17.10 30.88
CA ASP A 419 0.47 17.19 29.50
C ASP A 419 0.34 15.75 28.99
N SER A 420 -0.84 15.18 29.16
CA SER A 420 -1.10 13.78 28.80
C SER A 420 -1.20 13.58 27.29
N GLU A 421 -1.23 14.66 26.51
CA GLU A 421 -1.29 14.57 25.06
C GLU A 421 0.05 14.06 24.53
N ARG A 422 -0.04 12.99 23.76
CA ARG A 422 1.09 12.39 23.05
C ARG A 422 1.05 12.90 21.64
N GLU A 423 1.97 13.79 21.34
CA GLU A 423 2.04 14.41 20.02
C GLU A 423 3.15 13.77 19.21
N LYS A 424 2.88 13.53 17.94
CA LYS A 424 3.83 12.88 17.03
C LYS A 424 4.32 13.88 16.01
N TYR A 425 5.61 13.79 15.71
CA TYR A 425 6.29 14.73 14.85
C TYR A 425 7.21 14.00 13.89
N MET A 426 7.25 14.48 12.65
CA MET A 426 8.39 14.27 11.78
C MET A 426 9.33 15.47 11.92
N VAL A 427 10.61 15.20 12.19
CA VAL A 427 11.59 16.27 12.38
C VAL A 427 12.73 16.15 11.39
N ILE A 428 13.03 17.25 10.71
CA ILE A 428 14.17 17.39 9.79
C ILE A 428 15.22 18.29 10.45
N GLY A 429 16.38 17.74 10.80
CA GLY A 429 17.48 18.47 11.41
C GLY A 429 18.09 19.52 10.47
N VAL A 430 18.27 20.75 10.97
CA VAL A 430 18.85 21.85 10.18
C VAL A 430 20.34 22.03 10.49
N GLY A 431 20.77 21.75 11.72
CA GLY A 431 22.17 21.90 12.13
C GLY A 431 22.56 23.31 12.55
N GLY A 432 21.60 24.21 12.78
CA GLY A 432 21.88 25.56 13.25
C GLY A 432 22.57 25.56 14.62
N ASP A 433 23.50 26.48 14.83
CA ASP A 433 24.27 26.58 16.08
C ASP A 433 23.90 27.80 16.93
N GLY A 434 23.03 28.69 16.43
CA GLY A 434 22.56 29.88 17.13
C GLY A 434 23.65 30.91 17.43
N ILE A 435 24.90 30.71 16.97
CA ILE A 435 26.02 31.62 17.26
C ILE A 435 25.83 32.91 16.45
N VAL A 436 25.82 34.03 17.16
CA VAL A 436 25.74 35.38 16.55
C VAL A 436 27.03 35.66 15.80
N ARG A 437 26.91 35.90 14.49
CA ARG A 437 28.00 36.27 13.58
C ARG A 437 27.65 37.55 12.84
N SER A 438 28.64 38.35 12.47
CA SER A 438 28.37 39.48 11.57
C SER A 438 27.99 38.95 10.18
N LYS A 439 27.20 39.73 9.43
CA LYS A 439 26.80 39.38 8.05
C LYS A 439 28.02 39.03 7.18
N SER A 440 29.10 39.80 7.30
CA SER A 440 30.35 39.57 6.57
C SER A 440 31.12 38.33 7.00
N ASP A 441 31.00 37.88 8.26
CA ASP A 441 31.67 36.68 8.74
C ASP A 441 30.94 35.41 8.32
N PHE A 442 29.61 35.47 8.23
CA PHE A 442 28.80 34.34 7.81
C PHE A 442 28.80 34.16 6.28
N ILE A 443 28.75 35.25 5.52
CA ILE A 443 28.77 35.22 4.05
C ILE A 443 30.15 34.79 3.55
N GLY A 444 30.20 33.72 2.76
CA GLY A 444 31.41 33.17 2.16
C GLY A 444 31.65 31.73 2.60
N HIS A 445 32.83 31.44 3.17
CA HIS A 445 33.23 30.06 3.47
C HIS A 445 32.30 29.34 4.46
N ILE A 446 31.73 30.05 5.44
CA ILE A 446 30.85 29.44 6.45
C ILE A 446 29.50 29.06 5.82
N SER A 447 28.88 29.94 5.03
CA SER A 447 27.62 29.63 4.34
C SER A 447 27.79 28.51 3.31
N GLU A 448 28.91 28.48 2.56
CA GLU A 448 29.25 27.37 1.66
C GLU A 448 29.44 26.05 2.42
N GLN A 449 30.16 26.04 3.54
CA GLN A 449 30.32 24.85 4.37
C GLN A 449 28.97 24.36 4.91
N PHE A 450 28.13 25.27 5.41
CA PHE A 450 26.81 24.95 5.93
C PHE A 450 25.91 24.35 4.84
N LYS A 451 25.90 24.95 3.64
CA LYS A 451 25.18 24.44 2.47
C LYS A 451 25.70 23.07 2.03
N ASN A 452 27.03 22.90 1.93
CA ASN A 452 27.65 21.61 1.61
C ASN A 452 27.26 20.52 2.62
N MET A 453 27.19 20.85 3.91
CA MET A 453 26.73 19.91 4.95
C MET A 453 25.25 19.53 4.77
N LEU A 454 24.39 20.49 4.41
CA LEU A 454 22.99 20.21 4.08
C LEU A 454 22.87 19.27 2.88
N ASP A 455 23.69 19.49 1.84
CA ASP A 455 23.71 18.70 0.60
C ASP A 455 24.15 17.24 0.77
N LEU A 456 25.09 16.97 1.67
CA LEU A 456 25.70 15.64 1.86
C LEU A 456 24.75 14.56 2.36
N SER A 457 23.54 14.94 2.74
CA SER A 457 22.58 14.03 3.39
C SER A 457 21.18 14.16 2.80
N VAL A 458 21.13 14.63 1.55
CA VAL A 458 19.98 14.57 0.66
C VAL A 458 19.83 13.14 0.09
N PRO A 459 18.61 12.61 -0.06
CA PRO A 459 17.40 13.01 0.67
C PRO A 459 17.51 12.72 2.17
N ARG A 460 16.80 13.49 3.00
CA ARG A 460 16.68 13.34 4.46
C ARG A 460 15.63 12.31 4.85
N ALA A 461 14.58 12.23 4.06
CA ALA A 461 13.56 11.20 4.17
C ALA A 461 13.12 10.78 2.77
N ALA A 462 12.86 9.49 2.59
CA ALA A 462 12.33 8.93 1.35
C ALA A 462 11.18 8.00 1.68
N PHE A 463 10.05 8.23 1.05
CA PHE A 463 8.93 7.31 0.99
C PHE A 463 8.96 6.57 -0.34
N SER A 464 8.77 5.26 -0.29
CA SER A 464 8.59 4.41 -1.46
C SER A 464 7.20 3.77 -1.37
N GLY A 465 6.30 4.27 -2.21
CA GLY A 465 4.94 3.75 -2.38
C GLY A 465 4.89 2.71 -3.49
N GLY A 466 3.69 2.19 -3.73
CA GLY A 466 3.45 1.29 -4.86
C GLY A 466 3.04 2.04 -6.11
N TYR A 467 2.60 1.29 -7.11
CA TYR A 467 1.98 1.86 -8.30
C TYR A 467 0.65 2.54 -7.92
N MET A 468 0.38 3.71 -8.51
CA MET A 468 -0.93 4.35 -8.47
C MET A 468 -1.34 4.83 -9.84
N GLN A 469 -2.63 4.79 -10.15
CA GLN A 469 -3.25 5.44 -11.30
C GLN A 469 -3.96 6.69 -10.79
N LEU A 470 -3.49 7.88 -11.18
CA LEU A 470 -3.94 9.13 -10.56
C LEU A 470 -4.74 10.00 -11.52
N SER A 471 -4.40 10.02 -12.80
CA SER A 471 -5.13 10.83 -13.77
C SER A 471 -6.58 10.36 -13.93
N PRO A 472 -7.59 11.25 -13.94
CA PRO A 472 -8.96 10.85 -14.23
C PRO A 472 -9.10 10.31 -15.67
N SER A 473 -10.14 9.51 -15.92
CA SER A 473 -10.44 8.94 -17.24
C SER A 473 -11.12 9.93 -18.21
N ASP A 474 -11.55 11.10 -17.73
CA ASP A 474 -12.13 12.18 -18.54
C ASP A 474 -11.42 13.53 -18.38
N ASP A 475 -11.65 14.43 -19.35
CA ASP A 475 -11.00 15.75 -19.42
C ASP A 475 -11.69 16.82 -18.55
N THR A 476 -12.85 16.51 -17.96
CA THR A 476 -13.65 17.49 -17.20
C THR A 476 -13.34 17.46 -15.71
N THR A 477 -12.93 16.31 -15.20
CA THR A 477 -12.50 16.16 -13.81
C THR A 477 -11.05 16.57 -13.63
N THR A 478 -10.76 17.27 -12.54
CA THR A 478 -9.40 17.46 -12.03
C THR A 478 -9.31 16.88 -10.63
N ARG A 479 -8.37 15.95 -10.44
CA ARG A 479 -7.95 15.49 -9.12
C ARG A 479 -6.86 16.41 -8.60
N TYR A 480 -6.67 16.46 -7.29
CA TYR A 480 -5.64 17.26 -6.66
C TYR A 480 -4.98 16.47 -5.54
N LEU A 481 -3.66 16.61 -5.41
CA LEU A 481 -2.98 16.23 -4.17
C LEU A 481 -3.13 17.38 -3.17
N ASP A 482 -3.65 17.11 -1.98
CA ASP A 482 -3.73 18.05 -0.85
C ASP A 482 -2.60 17.75 0.15
N ILE A 483 -1.50 18.52 0.06
CA ILE A 483 -0.40 18.44 1.02
C ILE A 483 -0.73 19.34 2.20
N SER A 484 -1.09 18.73 3.33
CA SER A 484 -1.61 19.42 4.51
C SER A 484 -0.88 19.01 5.79
N GLY A 485 -1.13 19.76 6.86
CA GLY A 485 -0.49 19.60 8.16
C GLY A 485 0.07 20.90 8.69
N LYS A 486 0.84 20.81 9.77
CA LYS A 486 1.49 21.92 10.46
C LYS A 486 2.99 21.85 10.27
N ILE A 487 3.63 23.01 10.19
CA ILE A 487 5.07 23.18 10.02
C ILE A 487 5.60 24.27 10.95
N ALA A 488 6.74 24.02 11.57
CA ALA A 488 7.42 24.98 12.43
C ALA A 488 8.93 24.97 12.23
N PHE A 489 9.53 26.16 12.23
CA PHE A 489 10.98 26.30 12.43
C PHE A 489 11.27 26.35 13.93
N ALA A 490 11.74 25.23 14.47
CA ALA A 490 12.10 25.14 15.88
C ALA A 490 13.40 25.92 16.15
N PRO A 491 13.45 26.78 17.17
CA PRO A 491 14.64 27.57 17.46
C PRO A 491 15.76 26.72 18.03
N VAL A 492 17.01 27.12 17.74
CA VAL A 492 18.16 26.73 18.56
C VAL A 492 17.98 27.37 19.93
N SER A 493 18.06 26.56 20.98
CA SER A 493 17.78 27.02 22.34
C SER A 493 19.04 27.60 23.00
N GLU A 494 18.94 28.85 23.47
CA GLU A 494 20.01 29.53 24.23
C GLU A 494 20.04 29.02 25.67
N THR A 495 20.71 27.89 25.92
CA THR A 495 20.77 27.24 27.23
C THR A 495 22.21 26.93 27.66
N ILE A 496 22.43 26.81 28.97
CA ILE A 496 23.67 26.21 29.49
C ILE A 496 23.48 24.70 29.59
N LYS A 497 24.40 23.93 29.01
CA LYS A 497 24.57 22.50 29.27
C LYS A 497 25.49 22.35 30.48
N PRO A 498 25.10 21.67 31.57
CA PRO A 498 25.92 21.57 32.77
C PRO A 498 27.37 21.18 32.49
N SER A 499 28.33 21.70 33.26
CA SER A 499 29.49 20.89 33.63
C SER A 499 29.14 20.13 34.91
N LYS A 500 29.82 19.01 35.18
CA LYS A 500 29.56 18.19 36.39
C LYS A 500 29.72 18.95 37.72
N ASP A 501 30.40 20.10 37.73
CA ASP A 501 30.93 20.63 38.99
C ASP A 501 30.48 22.05 39.40
N VAL A 502 30.14 23.01 38.52
CA VAL A 502 29.58 24.32 38.94
C VAL A 502 28.82 24.98 37.78
N VAL A 503 27.62 25.53 38.02
CA VAL A 503 26.92 26.43 37.08
C VAL A 503 27.21 27.88 37.49
N ASP A 504 27.90 28.65 36.65
CA ASP A 504 28.03 30.10 36.82
C ASP A 504 26.81 30.79 36.22
N PHE A 505 25.83 31.13 37.07
CA PHE A 505 24.58 31.77 36.66
C PHE A 505 24.78 33.17 36.03
N ASN A 506 25.96 33.77 36.13
CA ASN A 506 26.25 35.03 35.44
C ASN A 506 26.48 34.86 33.94
N GLN A 507 26.79 33.65 33.47
CA GLN A 507 27.02 33.35 32.06
C GLN A 507 25.76 32.84 31.34
N VAL A 508 24.63 32.70 32.04
CA VAL A 508 23.37 32.23 31.45
C VAL A 508 22.77 33.35 30.59
N PRO A 509 22.54 33.12 29.28
CA PRO A 509 21.84 34.07 28.43
C PRO A 509 20.46 34.39 29.00
N VAL A 510 20.14 35.68 29.06
CA VAL A 510 18.80 36.14 29.43
C VAL A 510 17.98 36.20 28.16
N THR A 511 17.02 35.29 28.06
CA THR A 511 16.13 35.12 26.93
C THR A 511 14.86 35.93 27.13
N LYS A 512 14.42 36.65 26.10
CA LYS A 512 13.07 37.25 26.09
C LYS A 512 12.07 36.13 25.83
N TYR A 513 11.29 35.79 26.86
CA TYR A 513 10.28 34.74 26.81
C TYR A 513 8.95 35.28 26.28
N LYS A 514 8.49 36.38 26.87
CA LYS A 514 7.31 37.15 26.43
C LYS A 514 7.61 38.64 26.51
N GLU A 515 6.72 39.48 25.98
CA GLU A 515 6.88 40.93 26.12
C GLU A 515 6.89 41.32 27.61
N GLY A 516 8.00 41.91 28.07
CA GLY A 516 8.21 42.25 29.49
C GLY A 516 8.68 41.10 30.39
N ASP A 517 8.75 39.85 29.90
CA ASP A 517 9.18 38.68 30.67
C ASP A 517 10.52 38.15 30.15
N LEU A 518 11.57 38.38 30.93
CA LEU A 518 12.92 37.92 30.66
C LEU A 518 13.20 36.70 31.53
N ARG A 519 13.68 35.61 30.93
CA ARG A 519 13.93 34.34 31.61
C ARG A 519 15.28 33.75 31.27
N ARG A 520 15.73 32.83 32.12
CA ARG A 520 16.92 32.01 31.92
C ARG A 520 16.51 30.54 31.82
N PHE A 521 17.00 29.86 30.79
CA PHE A 521 16.66 28.47 30.52
C PHE A 521 17.85 27.55 30.81
N TYR A 522 17.53 26.40 31.40
CA TYR A 522 18.50 25.36 31.73
C TYR A 522 17.97 24.00 31.26
N ARG A 523 18.84 23.17 30.70
CA ARG A 523 18.47 21.88 30.12
C ARG A 523 19.38 20.76 30.58
N GLU A 524 18.77 19.65 30.98
CA GLU A 524 19.44 18.40 31.34
C GLU A 524 18.98 17.28 30.42
N TYR A 525 19.92 16.73 29.65
CA TYR A 525 19.65 15.59 28.78
C TYR A 525 19.91 14.28 29.52
N TYR A 526 19.06 13.30 29.27
CA TYR A 526 19.08 11.99 29.91
C TYR A 526 19.28 10.87 28.91
N LYS A 527 19.89 9.79 29.38
CA LYS A 527 20.07 8.53 28.67
C LYS A 527 19.62 7.38 29.56
N ALA A 528 19.15 6.31 28.94
CA ALA A 528 18.88 5.06 29.61
C ALA A 528 19.32 3.92 28.68
N GLU A 529 19.76 2.79 29.25
CA GLU A 529 20.08 1.64 28.43
C GLU A 529 18.80 1.07 27.82
N ASN A 530 17.73 0.88 28.58
CA ASN A 530 16.39 0.53 28.08
C ASN A 530 15.36 1.61 28.49
N PRO A 531 14.24 1.80 27.77
CA PRO A 531 13.26 2.85 28.08
C PRO A 531 12.71 2.85 29.52
N GLY A 532 12.59 1.66 30.12
CA GLY A 532 12.08 1.49 31.49
C GLY A 532 13.14 1.62 32.59
N ASP A 533 14.42 1.78 32.25
CA ASP A 533 15.49 1.91 33.24
C ASP A 533 15.47 3.27 33.94
N THR A 534 16.13 3.36 35.10
CA THR A 534 16.30 4.65 35.77
C THR A 534 17.20 5.55 34.91
N PRO A 535 16.71 6.74 34.46
CA PRO A 535 17.45 7.58 33.55
C PRO A 535 18.66 8.22 34.23
N GLU A 536 19.79 8.26 33.52
CA GLU A 536 21.03 8.89 33.95
C GLU A 536 21.30 10.16 33.15
N ILE A 537 22.02 11.12 33.73
CA ILE A 537 22.45 12.32 33.00
C ILE A 537 23.35 11.90 31.82
N ASN A 538 23.03 12.41 30.63
CA ASN A 538 23.81 12.18 29.43
C ASN A 538 25.06 13.08 29.42
N ASP A 539 26.13 12.61 30.05
CA ASP A 539 27.43 13.31 30.12
C ASP A 539 27.98 13.74 28.75
N PHE A 540 27.62 13.03 27.66
CA PHE A 540 28.11 13.33 26.32
C PHE A 540 27.55 14.65 25.77
N SER A 541 26.35 15.04 26.21
CA SER A 541 25.74 16.35 25.89
C SER A 541 26.51 17.54 26.49
N LEU A 542 27.35 17.30 27.51
CA LEU A 542 28.03 18.35 28.29
C LEU A 542 29.35 18.83 27.65
N TRP A 543 29.91 18.10 26.68
CA TRP A 543 31.23 18.40 26.08
C TRP A 543 31.17 19.04 24.70
N VAL A 544 29.99 19.13 24.09
CA VAL A 544 29.83 19.60 22.70
C VAL A 544 28.68 20.60 22.62
N SER A 545 28.98 21.83 22.18
CA SER A 545 28.04 22.95 22.14
C SER A 545 26.75 22.67 21.34
N ASN A 546 26.76 21.69 20.43
CA ASN A 546 25.66 21.43 19.49
C ASN A 546 25.07 20.00 19.58
N MET A 547 25.26 19.29 20.70
CA MET A 547 24.63 17.99 20.93
C MET A 547 23.28 18.07 21.65
N GLY A 548 22.28 17.36 21.12
CA GLY A 548 20.93 17.30 21.69
C GLY A 548 19.88 17.85 20.72
N PHE A 549 18.71 17.23 20.78
CA PHE A 549 17.50 17.66 20.12
C PHE A 549 16.83 18.74 20.97
N ASP A 550 16.69 19.95 20.41
CA ASP A 550 15.93 21.01 21.06
C ASP A 550 14.45 20.74 20.90
N VAL A 551 13.82 20.22 21.95
CA VAL A 551 12.36 19.98 21.96
C VAL A 551 11.63 21.30 21.74
N PHE A 552 10.66 21.28 20.83
CA PHE A 552 9.85 22.43 20.46
C PHE A 552 8.48 22.37 21.14
N CYS A 553 8.10 23.47 21.77
CA CYS A 553 6.75 23.72 22.28
C CYS A 553 6.44 25.18 21.98
N GLU A 554 5.41 25.47 21.17
CA GLU A 554 5.17 26.82 20.66
C GLU A 554 5.02 27.87 21.78
N GLU A 555 4.33 27.53 22.86
CA GLU A 555 4.05 28.44 23.98
C GLU A 555 5.34 28.93 24.67
N GLU A 556 6.37 28.07 24.66
CA GLU A 556 7.61 28.25 25.40
C GLU A 556 8.81 28.53 24.48
N ALA A 557 8.63 28.39 23.17
CA ALA A 557 9.68 28.54 22.19
C ALA A 557 10.18 29.99 22.05
N LEU A 558 11.50 30.10 21.92
CA LEU A 558 12.19 31.32 21.49
C LEU A 558 11.62 31.84 20.16
N LYS A 559 11.01 33.02 20.19
CA LYS A 559 10.49 33.69 18.99
C LYS A 559 11.57 34.57 18.36
N ARG A 560 11.85 34.39 17.05
CA ARG A 560 12.83 35.20 16.30
C ARG A 560 12.35 35.55 14.91
N GLY A 561 12.80 36.71 14.43
CA GLY A 561 12.49 37.19 13.08
C GLY A 561 11.03 37.57 12.94
N GLU A 562 10.61 38.65 13.61
CA GLU A 562 9.24 39.18 13.44
C GLU A 562 9.10 39.80 12.06
N TYR A 563 8.12 39.40 11.28
CA TYR A 563 7.86 39.98 9.96
C TYR A 563 7.17 41.34 10.12
N ILE A 564 7.88 42.44 9.87
CA ILE A 564 7.40 43.79 10.21
C ILE A 564 6.96 44.62 9.01
N SER A 565 7.61 44.48 7.85
CA SER A 565 7.29 45.29 6.68
C SER A 565 7.90 44.69 5.41
N VAL A 566 7.57 45.30 4.28
CA VAL A 566 8.14 44.98 2.98
C VAL A 566 8.81 46.21 2.38
N TYR A 567 10.05 46.03 1.94
CA TYR A 567 10.81 47.03 1.20
C TYR A 567 10.34 47.06 -0.25
N THR A 568 10.06 48.24 -0.80
CA THR A 568 9.56 48.37 -2.19
C THR A 568 10.61 48.99 -3.13
N GLY A 569 11.88 48.94 -2.75
CA GLY A 569 12.97 49.63 -3.45
C GLY A 569 13.12 51.10 -3.06
N ASN A 570 12.04 51.77 -2.63
CA ASN A 570 12.04 53.19 -2.24
C ASN A 570 11.53 53.45 -0.81
N SER A 571 10.68 52.58 -0.27
CA SER A 571 10.09 52.73 1.06
C SER A 571 9.74 51.39 1.70
N PHE A 572 9.68 51.37 3.02
CA PHE A 572 9.10 50.27 3.79
C PHE A 572 7.59 50.48 3.87
N ILE A 573 6.81 49.46 3.54
CA ILE A 573 5.36 49.47 3.68
C ILE A 573 4.91 48.30 4.56
N GLU A 574 3.94 48.57 5.43
CA GLU A 574 3.23 47.55 6.19
C GLU A 574 2.13 46.96 5.30
N LYS A 575 2.53 46.21 4.27
CA LYS A 575 1.61 45.52 3.38
C LYS A 575 2.01 44.07 3.27
N ASP A 576 1.10 43.18 3.62
CA ASP A 576 1.30 41.76 3.45
C ASP A 576 1.27 41.40 1.96
N VAL A 577 2.41 40.98 1.43
CA VAL A 577 2.58 40.62 0.00
C VAL A 577 3.27 39.28 -0.20
N PHE A 578 3.62 38.58 0.87
CA PHE A 578 4.19 37.23 0.78
C PHE A 578 3.08 36.22 0.99
N SER A 579 2.97 35.28 0.06
CA SER A 579 1.99 34.19 0.12
C SER A 579 2.60 32.90 0.66
N LYS A 580 3.93 32.74 0.59
CA LYS A 580 4.61 31.49 0.95
C LYS A 580 6.08 31.74 1.30
N ILE A 581 6.47 31.46 2.55
CA ILE A 581 7.85 31.13 2.91
C ILE A 581 8.07 29.67 2.62
N ARG A 582 9.06 29.37 1.79
CA ARG A 582 9.47 27.99 1.50
C ARG A 582 10.20 27.46 2.73
N ALA A 583 10.00 26.20 3.10
CA ALA A 583 10.63 25.60 4.27
C ALA A 583 11.37 24.31 3.94
N LEU A 584 10.72 23.42 3.19
CA LEU A 584 11.29 22.15 2.74
C LEU A 584 11.34 22.12 1.23
N ARG A 585 12.44 21.58 0.70
CA ARG A 585 12.53 21.17 -0.70
C ARG A 585 12.21 19.68 -0.79
N CYS A 586 11.27 19.34 -1.66
CA CYS A 586 10.76 17.99 -1.84
C CYS A 586 10.79 17.60 -3.32
N MET A 587 10.89 16.30 -3.59
CA MET A 587 10.78 15.74 -4.94
C MET A 587 9.73 14.65 -4.90
N LEU A 588 8.75 14.75 -5.79
CA LEU A 588 7.69 13.77 -5.94
C LEU A 588 7.78 13.18 -7.34
N ILE A 589 7.87 11.86 -7.43
CA ILE A 589 8.00 11.08 -8.65
C ILE A 589 6.84 10.08 -8.68
N VAL A 590 6.17 9.98 -9.83
CA VAL A 590 5.14 8.98 -10.10
C VAL A 590 5.45 8.38 -11.47
N GLY A 591 5.84 7.11 -11.50
CA GLY A 591 6.26 6.44 -12.73
C GLY A 591 7.44 7.14 -13.39
N ASP A 592 7.22 7.62 -14.62
CA ASP A 592 8.23 8.32 -15.42
C ASP A 592 8.19 9.85 -15.26
N LYS A 593 7.35 10.39 -14.38
CA LYS A 593 7.13 11.83 -14.18
C LYS A 593 7.52 12.30 -12.78
N CYS A 594 7.88 13.57 -12.69
CA CYS A 594 8.15 14.27 -11.45
C CYS A 594 7.43 15.62 -11.40
N LEU A 595 7.20 16.09 -10.17
CA LEU A 595 6.55 17.36 -9.92
C LEU A 595 7.57 18.51 -9.90
N VAL A 596 7.35 19.52 -10.74
CA VAL A 596 8.22 20.71 -10.88
C VAL A 596 7.45 21.99 -10.55
N GLU A 597 8.06 22.87 -9.76
CA GLU A 597 7.52 24.19 -9.39
C GLU A 597 8.17 25.33 -10.21
N HIS A 598 7.43 25.95 -11.14
CA HIS A 598 7.98 26.88 -12.17
C HIS A 598 7.90 28.39 -11.87
N THR A 599 7.31 28.84 -10.73
CA THR A 599 7.08 30.25 -10.27
C THR A 599 5.89 30.98 -10.93
N ARG A 600 5.08 31.85 -10.29
CA ARG A 600 5.07 32.52 -8.97
C ARG A 600 4.50 31.63 -7.84
N PRO A 601 5.07 31.64 -6.62
CA PRO A 601 4.43 30.99 -5.47
C PRO A 601 3.09 31.68 -5.19
N GLY A 602 1.98 30.96 -5.36
CA GLY A 602 0.67 31.60 -5.20
C GLY A 602 -0.48 30.86 -5.86
N GLU A 603 -0.26 30.35 -7.06
CA GLU A 603 -1.31 29.85 -7.94
C GLU A 603 -1.22 28.33 -8.11
N THR A 604 -2.36 27.69 -8.33
CA THR A 604 -2.48 26.23 -8.53
C THR A 604 -1.71 25.76 -9.78
N ASP A 605 -1.59 26.61 -10.80
CA ASP A 605 -0.93 26.29 -12.08
C ASP A 605 0.60 26.41 -12.06
N SER A 606 1.18 26.76 -10.90
CA SER A 606 2.65 26.82 -10.71
C SER A 606 3.30 25.44 -10.65
N TYR A 607 2.50 24.38 -10.52
CA TYR A 607 2.91 22.99 -10.40
C TYR A 607 2.66 22.23 -11.71
N ARG A 608 3.68 21.51 -12.20
CA ARG A 608 3.59 20.74 -13.45
C ARG A 608 4.22 19.36 -13.30
N TRP A 609 3.60 18.38 -13.94
CA TRP A 609 4.14 17.05 -14.10
C TRP A 609 5.01 17.00 -15.36
N GLU A 610 6.28 16.68 -15.18
CA GLU A 610 7.26 16.63 -16.27
C GLU A 610 8.03 15.31 -16.24
N ARG A 611 8.62 14.92 -17.37
CA ARG A 611 9.45 13.71 -17.43
C ARG A 611 10.57 13.77 -16.40
N PHE A 612 10.68 12.74 -15.58
CA PHE A 612 11.73 12.59 -14.61
C PHE A 612 13.05 12.19 -15.27
N HIS A 613 14.13 12.83 -14.86
CA HIS A 613 15.50 12.52 -15.25
C HIS A 613 16.27 12.09 -14.02
N THR A 614 16.87 10.90 -14.10
CA THR A 614 17.78 10.41 -13.07
C THR A 614 19.03 11.31 -12.99
N ILE A 615 19.76 11.23 -11.88
CA ILE A 615 20.99 12.03 -11.70
C ILE A 615 22.04 11.77 -12.80
N GLY A 616 22.04 10.57 -13.41
CA GLY A 616 22.95 10.22 -14.51
C GLY A 616 22.53 10.79 -15.87
N GLU A 617 21.27 11.20 -16.01
CA GLU A 617 20.71 11.86 -17.20
C GLU A 617 20.82 13.39 -17.13
N CYS A 618 21.01 13.94 -15.93
CA CYS A 618 21.23 15.36 -15.69
C CYS A 618 22.70 15.76 -15.92
N ALA A 619 22.95 16.97 -16.42
CA ALA A 619 24.27 17.56 -16.58
C ALA A 619 24.97 17.79 -15.23
N ASP A 620 24.20 18.19 -14.21
CA ASP A 620 24.69 18.40 -12.86
C ASP A 620 23.57 18.22 -11.80
N ARG A 621 23.98 18.33 -10.53
CA ARG A 621 23.07 18.25 -9.39
C ARG A 621 22.07 19.41 -9.34
N GLY A 622 22.42 20.58 -9.88
CA GLY A 622 21.51 21.72 -9.96
C GLY A 622 20.34 21.43 -10.87
N GLU A 623 20.59 20.85 -12.05
CA GLU A 623 19.54 20.38 -12.96
C GLU A 623 18.67 19.29 -12.32
N PHE A 624 19.29 18.32 -11.62
CA PHE A 624 18.53 17.31 -10.89
C PHE A 624 17.61 17.92 -9.82
N LEU A 625 18.13 18.89 -9.05
CA LEU A 625 17.37 19.58 -8.01
C LEU A 625 16.34 20.58 -8.58
N ALA A 626 16.43 20.96 -9.85
CA ALA A 626 15.40 21.77 -10.50
C ALA A 626 14.09 20.99 -10.69
N GLN A 627 14.15 19.65 -10.68
CA GLN A 627 12.99 18.75 -10.72
C GLN A 627 12.31 18.60 -9.35
N SER A 628 12.24 19.68 -8.58
CA SER A 628 11.73 19.68 -7.21
C SER A 628 10.68 20.78 -6.99
N PHE A 629 9.98 20.68 -5.87
CA PHE A 629 9.01 21.66 -5.42
C PHE A 629 9.21 21.95 -3.93
N THR A 630 8.51 22.96 -3.42
CA THR A 630 8.66 23.40 -2.03
C THR A 630 7.38 23.25 -1.22
N ILE A 631 7.54 22.84 0.04
CA ILE A 631 6.50 22.90 1.08
C ILE A 631 6.85 24.06 2.01
N GLY A 632 5.85 24.82 2.45
CA GLY A 632 6.05 26.07 3.17
C GLY A 632 4.79 26.55 3.87
N PHE A 633 4.81 27.77 4.37
CA PHE A 633 3.71 28.39 5.11
C PHE A 633 3.55 29.88 4.76
N ASP A 634 2.40 30.47 5.07
CA ASP A 634 2.06 31.87 4.80
C ASP A 634 2.14 32.72 6.09
N PRO A 635 3.23 33.46 6.32
CA PRO A 635 3.36 34.33 7.49
C PRO A 635 2.55 35.63 7.33
N LYS A 636 2.08 36.22 8.43
CA LYS A 636 1.47 37.56 8.45
C LYS A 636 2.38 38.60 9.07
N ILE A 637 2.16 39.86 8.73
CA ILE A 637 2.87 40.97 9.40
C ILE A 637 2.57 40.89 10.91
N GLY A 638 3.62 40.94 11.73
CA GLY A 638 3.63 40.71 13.17
C GLY A 638 4.02 39.28 13.57
N ASP A 639 4.03 38.33 12.64
CA ASP A 639 4.36 36.95 12.94
C ASP A 639 5.87 36.71 13.07
N TYR A 640 6.25 35.82 13.98
CA TYR A 640 7.63 35.35 14.12
C TYR A 640 7.89 34.15 13.22
N ILE A 641 8.90 34.25 12.35
CA ILE A 641 9.24 33.17 11.42
C ILE A 641 9.78 31.93 12.15
N ILE A 642 10.56 32.12 13.22
CA ILE A 642 11.08 31.02 14.05
C ILE A 642 10.31 30.96 15.37
N GLY A 643 9.98 29.74 15.78
CA GLY A 643 9.37 29.45 17.08
C GLY A 643 7.85 29.48 17.08
N LYS A 644 7.19 29.65 15.93
CA LYS A 644 5.73 29.61 15.76
C LYS A 644 5.35 28.44 14.85
N GLU A 645 4.23 27.79 15.13
CA GLU A 645 3.63 26.78 14.27
C GLU A 645 2.70 27.42 13.24
N TYR A 646 2.73 26.92 12.01
CA TYR A 646 1.87 27.37 10.93
C TYR A 646 1.23 26.20 10.23
N ASP A 647 0.03 26.39 9.70
CA ASP A 647 -0.52 25.46 8.72
C ASP A 647 0.32 25.50 7.43
N ILE A 648 0.47 24.35 6.78
CA ILE A 648 1.07 24.27 5.45
C ILE A 648 0.26 25.16 4.51
N TRP A 649 0.99 25.92 3.69
CA TRP A 649 0.43 26.97 2.84
C TRP A 649 -0.74 26.47 1.98
N LYS A 650 -1.85 27.22 2.01
CA LYS A 650 -3.05 26.97 1.20
C LYS A 650 -3.07 27.85 -0.04
N ASN A 651 -3.18 27.22 -1.22
CA ASN A 651 -3.22 27.89 -2.53
C ASN A 651 -4.56 27.68 -3.28
N ALA A 652 -5.49 26.91 -2.72
CA ALA A 652 -6.80 26.67 -3.32
C ALA A 652 -7.67 27.94 -3.30
N HIS A 653 -8.16 28.35 -4.47
CA HIS A 653 -9.15 29.43 -4.57
C HIS A 653 -10.55 28.91 -4.22
N TYR A 654 -11.36 29.70 -3.50
CA TYR A 654 -12.69 29.29 -3.05
C TYR A 654 -13.65 28.90 -4.19
N SER A 655 -13.40 29.37 -5.42
CA SER A 655 -14.21 29.01 -6.59
C SER A 655 -14.11 27.53 -6.97
N LEU A 656 -13.07 26.82 -6.51
CA LEU A 656 -12.91 25.39 -6.74
C LEU A 656 -13.84 24.55 -5.86
N GLN A 657 -14.41 25.13 -4.78
CA GLN A 657 -15.31 24.44 -3.84
C GLN A 657 -14.71 23.15 -3.24
N LEU A 658 -13.38 23.08 -3.10
CA LEU A 658 -12.65 21.94 -2.53
C LEU A 658 -12.51 22.05 -1.01
N ASP A 659 -12.59 20.93 -0.29
CA ASP A 659 -12.21 20.81 1.13
C ASP A 659 -10.69 20.65 1.31
N ALA A 660 -9.92 21.50 0.64
CA ALA A 660 -8.47 21.49 0.71
C ALA A 660 -7.97 22.16 2.00
N LYS A 661 -7.04 21.50 2.71
CA LYS A 661 -6.46 22.02 3.95
C LYS A 661 -5.08 22.65 3.76
N GLY A 662 -4.34 22.28 2.72
CA GLY A 662 -3.01 22.82 2.45
C GLY A 662 -2.77 23.11 0.97
N THR A 663 -1.57 22.76 0.48
CA THR A 663 -1.14 23.04 -0.89
C THR A 663 -1.75 22.01 -1.83
N ILE A 664 -2.60 22.47 -2.76
CA ILE A 664 -3.17 21.65 -3.82
C ILE A 664 -2.31 21.64 -5.08
N ILE A 665 -2.13 20.45 -5.65
CA ILE A 665 -1.41 20.20 -6.91
C ILE A 665 -2.39 19.52 -7.89
N PRO A 666 -2.72 20.12 -9.04
CA PRO A 666 -3.66 19.54 -9.98
C PRO A 666 -3.10 18.30 -10.70
N ILE A 667 -4.00 17.35 -10.98
CA ILE A 667 -3.79 16.14 -11.76
C ILE A 667 -4.95 16.02 -12.74
N ARG A 668 -4.65 16.20 -14.02
CA ARG A 668 -5.60 16.15 -15.13
C ARG A 668 -5.40 14.87 -15.93
N LYS A 669 -6.37 14.52 -16.78
CA LYS A 669 -6.21 13.43 -17.74
C LYS A 669 -4.99 13.61 -18.64
N SER A 670 -4.76 14.84 -19.12
CA SER A 670 -3.61 15.18 -19.96
C SER A 670 -2.25 14.99 -19.28
N ASP A 671 -2.22 14.99 -17.95
CA ASP A 671 -0.98 14.74 -17.21
C ASP A 671 -0.56 13.28 -17.29
N ASN A 672 -1.46 12.36 -17.67
CA ASN A 672 -1.27 10.91 -17.76
C ASN A 672 -0.34 10.36 -16.66
N LEU A 673 -0.75 10.60 -15.42
CA LEU A 673 0.01 10.37 -14.22
C LEU A 673 -0.36 9.00 -13.65
N HIS A 674 0.55 8.05 -13.81
CA HIS A 674 0.44 6.70 -13.28
C HIS A 674 1.84 6.12 -13.05
N GLY A 675 1.98 5.15 -12.15
CA GLY A 675 3.26 4.50 -11.88
C GLY A 675 3.62 4.44 -10.40
N GLU A 676 4.81 3.89 -10.11
CA GLU A 676 5.35 3.81 -8.75
C GLU A 676 5.55 5.20 -8.13
N VAL A 677 5.09 5.36 -6.89
CA VAL A 677 5.18 6.62 -6.16
C VAL A 677 6.47 6.68 -5.34
N THR A 678 7.26 7.73 -5.52
CA THR A 678 8.41 8.05 -4.66
C THR A 678 8.32 9.50 -4.19
N PHE A 679 8.37 9.71 -2.88
CA PHE A 679 8.38 11.04 -2.29
C PHE A 679 9.62 11.26 -1.44
N LEU A 680 10.39 12.30 -1.76
CA LEU A 680 11.66 12.60 -1.12
C LEU A 680 11.57 13.96 -0.45
N ILE A 681 11.87 14.02 0.85
CA ILE A 681 12.23 15.27 1.51
C ILE A 681 13.73 15.44 1.31
N LEU A 682 14.10 16.36 0.43
CA LEU A 682 15.50 16.61 0.12
C LEU A 682 16.19 17.30 1.30
N GLY A 683 15.48 18.21 1.98
CA GLY A 683 15.93 18.85 3.22
C GLY A 683 15.38 20.26 3.37
N PRO A 684 15.95 21.06 4.28
CA PRO A 684 15.63 22.48 4.39
C PRO A 684 15.88 23.18 3.06
N GLU A 685 14.90 23.95 2.61
CA GLU A 685 15.11 24.84 1.47
C GLU A 685 16.17 25.88 1.90
N THR A 686 17.14 26.15 1.02
CA THR A 686 18.27 27.05 1.33
C THR A 686 18.09 28.43 0.69
N ASP A 687 17.17 28.53 -0.27
CA ASP A 687 16.81 29.78 -0.96
C ASP A 687 15.53 30.41 -0.34
N THR A 688 15.19 30.04 0.90
CA THR A 688 13.86 30.20 1.53
C THR A 688 13.31 31.60 1.70
N LEU A 689 14.15 32.62 1.83
CA LEU A 689 13.75 33.81 2.60
C LEU A 689 13.91 35.17 1.94
N TRP A 690 14.32 35.26 0.67
CA TRP A 690 14.35 36.58 0.04
C TRP A 690 13.72 36.61 -1.34
N PRO A 691 12.38 36.82 -1.39
CA PRO A 691 11.79 37.55 -2.49
C PRO A 691 12.15 39.03 -2.30
N LEU A 692 13.44 39.37 -2.43
CA LEU A 692 14.09 40.69 -2.53
C LEU A 692 13.69 41.82 -1.55
N ASN A 693 12.72 41.64 -0.64
CA ASN A 693 11.99 42.74 -0.01
C ASN A 693 11.43 42.48 1.42
N MET A 694 11.52 41.29 2.02
CA MET A 694 10.92 41.03 3.36
C MET A 694 11.77 41.63 4.49
N CYS A 695 11.18 42.39 5.41
CA CYS A 695 11.89 42.97 6.54
C CYS A 695 11.52 42.26 7.84
N LEU A 696 12.54 41.72 8.51
CA LEU A 696 12.40 41.04 9.79
C LEU A 696 12.99 41.88 10.93
N ASN A 697 12.30 41.93 12.07
CA ASN A 697 12.85 42.44 13.32
C ASN A 697 13.72 41.34 13.95
N ILE A 698 15.03 41.54 13.90
CA ILE A 698 16.07 40.65 14.45
C ILE A 698 17.09 41.48 15.24
N PRO A 699 17.79 40.91 16.25
CA PRO A 699 18.78 41.63 17.05
C PRO A 699 19.78 42.42 16.17
N TYR A 700 20.16 43.63 16.59
CA TYR A 700 20.92 44.64 15.82
C TYR A 700 22.21 44.16 15.12
N THR A 701 22.81 43.03 15.51
CA THR A 701 23.96 42.41 14.82
C THR A 701 23.60 41.71 13.51
N LEU A 702 22.31 41.45 13.28
CA LEU A 702 21.74 40.82 12.09
C LEU A 702 21.03 41.82 11.15
N SER A 703 20.97 43.12 11.48
CA SER A 703 20.27 44.09 10.64
C SER A 703 20.97 44.23 9.29
N SER A 704 20.51 43.48 8.30
CA SER A 704 20.76 43.80 6.91
C SER A 704 19.74 44.86 6.51
N MET A 705 20.17 46.12 6.49
CA MET A 705 19.76 46.95 5.37
C MET A 705 20.18 46.22 4.07
N PRO A 706 19.41 46.34 2.98
CA PRO A 706 19.91 45.96 1.67
C PRO A 706 21.14 46.84 1.38
N ASP A 707 22.32 46.23 1.22
CA ASP A 707 23.45 46.94 0.62
C ASP A 707 23.14 47.05 -0.87
N ASN A 708 22.89 48.28 -1.31
CA ASN A 708 22.59 48.65 -2.69
C ASN A 708 23.85 48.59 -3.58
N THR A 709 24.72 47.61 -3.41
CA THR A 709 25.99 47.54 -4.15
C THR A 709 25.96 46.41 -5.16
N GLU A 710 26.27 46.77 -6.40
CA GLU A 710 26.25 46.00 -7.66
C GLU A 710 27.13 44.72 -7.68
N THR A 711 27.51 44.16 -6.53
CA THR A 711 28.35 42.97 -6.41
C THR A 711 27.83 42.03 -5.31
N GLY A 712 27.10 40.98 -5.69
CA GLY A 712 26.95 39.74 -4.89
C GLY A 712 25.64 39.58 -4.10
N GLN A 713 24.63 38.97 -4.73
CA GLN A 713 23.32 38.60 -4.17
C GLN A 713 23.35 37.33 -3.27
N GLN A 714 24.21 37.21 -2.25
CA GLN A 714 24.29 35.97 -1.45
C GLN A 714 23.77 36.04 0.01
N ASP A 715 22.95 35.03 0.35
CA ASP A 715 22.88 34.26 1.61
C ASP A 715 22.24 34.83 2.89
N SER A 716 21.12 35.55 2.78
CA SER A 716 20.32 35.92 3.98
C SER A 716 19.42 34.79 4.53
N SER A 717 19.10 33.76 3.73
CA SER A 717 18.27 32.61 4.15
C SER A 717 19.03 31.64 5.06
N LEU A 718 20.28 31.34 4.73
CA LEU A 718 21.17 30.50 5.54
C LEU A 718 21.46 31.14 6.91
N LEU A 719 21.46 32.47 6.98
CA LEU A 719 21.56 33.22 8.24
C LEU A 719 20.37 32.95 9.17
N LEU A 720 19.14 32.81 8.65
CA LEU A 720 17.98 32.46 9.48
C LEU A 720 18.03 30.99 9.92
N LEU A 721 18.36 30.09 9.00
CA LEU A 721 18.52 28.65 9.30
C LEU A 721 19.58 28.38 10.36
N ASN A 722 20.58 29.26 10.52
CA ASN A 722 21.55 29.15 11.62
C ASN A 722 20.91 29.21 13.02
N TYR A 723 19.72 29.79 13.14
CA TYR A 723 18.94 29.86 14.39
C TYR A 723 17.85 28.80 14.48
N VAL A 724 17.78 27.87 13.52
CA VAL A 724 16.82 26.78 13.48
C VAL A 724 17.52 25.47 13.84
N SER A 725 17.01 24.77 14.84
CA SER A 725 17.52 23.44 15.25
C SER A 725 16.96 22.35 14.35
N GLY A 726 15.67 22.44 14.02
CA GLY A 726 14.98 21.52 13.11
C GLY A 726 13.71 22.12 12.54
N ILE A 727 13.24 21.54 11.44
CA ILE A 727 11.91 21.78 10.86
C ILE A 727 11.00 20.67 11.37
N TRP A 728 9.93 21.05 12.04
CA TRP A 728 8.99 20.13 12.66
C TRP A 728 7.71 20.10 11.85
N LEU A 729 7.25 18.89 11.56
CA LEU A 729 5.97 18.63 10.90
C LEU A 729 5.07 17.86 11.85
N LYS A 730 3.82 18.28 11.94
CA LYS A 730 2.75 17.67 12.72
C LYS A 730 1.52 17.50 11.83
N ASP A 731 0.75 16.43 12.03
CA ASP A 731 -0.45 16.11 11.22
C ASP A 731 -0.17 16.15 9.70
N PHE A 732 1.03 15.72 9.29
CA PHE A 732 1.48 15.79 7.90
C PHE A 732 0.81 14.70 7.07
N ASN A 733 -0.07 15.09 6.15
CA ASN A 733 -0.80 14.16 5.29
C ASN A 733 -0.81 14.68 3.83
N ILE A 734 -0.67 13.76 2.87
CA ILE A 734 -0.90 14.00 1.46
C ILE A 734 -2.09 13.14 1.01
N ARG A 735 -3.22 13.79 0.70
CA ARG A 735 -4.47 13.12 0.28
C ARG A 735 -4.80 13.38 -1.17
N ILE A 736 -5.61 12.52 -1.77
CA ILE A 736 -6.22 12.76 -3.08
C ILE A 736 -7.61 13.36 -2.87
N ILE A 737 -7.89 14.49 -3.50
CA ILE A 737 -9.21 15.11 -3.53
C ILE A 737 -9.62 15.37 -4.98
N SER A 738 -10.91 15.57 -5.24
CA SER A 738 -11.42 15.84 -6.59
C SER A 738 -12.38 17.01 -6.62
N ASP A 739 -12.42 17.71 -7.76
CA ASP A 739 -13.48 18.69 -8.04
C ASP A 739 -14.80 18.04 -8.49
N ASN A 740 -14.82 16.71 -8.66
CA ASN A 740 -15.97 15.95 -9.16
C ASN A 740 -16.57 16.53 -10.45
N ALA A 741 -15.76 17.16 -11.30
CA ALA A 741 -16.21 17.92 -12.48
C ALA A 741 -17.32 18.98 -12.15
N GLY A 742 -17.32 19.51 -10.93
CA GLY A 742 -18.31 20.47 -10.43
C GLY A 742 -19.64 19.86 -9.99
N ASN A 743 -19.74 18.53 -9.88
CA ASN A 743 -20.94 17.83 -9.43
C ASN A 743 -20.65 16.96 -8.20
N ASP A 744 -20.81 17.55 -7.02
CA ASP A 744 -20.67 16.84 -5.74
C ASP A 744 -22.03 16.27 -5.29
N PRO A 745 -22.22 14.94 -5.31
CA PRO A 745 -23.47 14.32 -4.88
C PRO A 745 -23.69 14.49 -3.37
N LEU A 746 -24.95 14.70 -2.97
CA LEU A 746 -25.32 14.89 -1.55
C LEU A 746 -25.16 13.61 -0.71
N ASN A 747 -25.38 12.46 -1.33
CA ASN A 747 -25.18 11.15 -0.74
C ASN A 747 -24.37 10.33 -1.74
N GLU A 748 -23.46 9.52 -1.21
CA GLU A 748 -22.67 8.57 -1.97
C GLU A 748 -23.44 7.26 -2.09
N ASN A 749 -23.64 6.80 -3.33
CA ASN A 749 -24.29 5.55 -3.62
C ASN A 749 -23.26 4.45 -3.90
N ASP A 750 -23.62 3.20 -3.56
CA ASP A 750 -22.88 2.03 -4.02
C ASP A 750 -22.98 1.90 -5.56
N LEU A 751 -21.92 1.40 -6.19
CA LEU A 751 -21.92 1.12 -7.61
C LEU A 751 -22.54 -0.25 -7.88
N VAL A 752 -23.80 -0.26 -8.32
CA VAL A 752 -24.55 -1.49 -8.61
C VAL A 752 -25.06 -1.48 -10.06
N TYR A 753 -24.74 -2.53 -10.81
CA TYR A 753 -25.25 -2.76 -12.15
C TYR A 753 -26.44 -3.70 -12.09
N VAL A 754 -27.58 -3.27 -12.65
CA VAL A 754 -28.84 -4.01 -12.59
C VAL A 754 -29.40 -4.18 -14.00
N SER A 755 -29.88 -5.39 -14.31
CA SER A 755 -30.58 -5.65 -15.57
C SER A 755 -31.89 -4.86 -15.64
N ASP A 756 -32.17 -4.25 -16.78
CA ASP A 756 -33.43 -3.55 -17.02
C ASP A 756 -34.61 -4.56 -17.10
N THR A 757 -35.57 -4.45 -16.18
CA THR A 757 -36.71 -5.38 -16.08
C THR A 757 -37.95 -4.66 -15.54
N ASP A 758 -39.06 -4.77 -16.29
CA ASP A 758 -40.36 -4.17 -15.96
C ASP A 758 -41.34 -5.20 -15.34
N GLU A 759 -40.82 -6.30 -14.80
CA GLU A 759 -41.66 -7.40 -14.31
C GLU A 759 -42.30 -7.08 -12.94
N SER A 760 -43.57 -7.50 -12.78
CA SER A 760 -44.32 -7.28 -11.53
C SER A 760 -43.86 -8.15 -10.36
N PHE A 761 -43.20 -9.28 -10.66
CA PHE A 761 -42.61 -10.18 -9.68
C PHE A 761 -41.11 -10.21 -9.93
N ILE A 762 -40.29 -10.06 -8.89
CA ILE A 762 -38.83 -10.04 -9.00
C ILE A 762 -38.26 -11.26 -8.27
N ASN A 763 -37.52 -12.08 -9.00
CA ASN A 763 -36.64 -13.14 -8.50
C ASN A 763 -35.19 -12.76 -8.85
N PRO A 764 -34.50 -12.03 -7.96
CA PRO A 764 -33.19 -11.48 -8.26
C PRO A 764 -32.08 -12.52 -8.05
N LYS A 765 -31.01 -12.39 -8.82
CA LYS A 765 -29.68 -12.92 -8.53
C LYS A 765 -28.83 -11.73 -8.08
N ASP A 766 -28.72 -11.55 -6.76
CA ASP A 766 -28.14 -10.37 -6.09
C ASP A 766 -26.93 -10.68 -5.19
N ASP A 767 -26.41 -11.91 -5.26
CA ASP A 767 -25.25 -12.40 -4.51
C ASP A 767 -23.93 -12.27 -5.29
N ILE A 768 -23.91 -11.49 -6.37
CA ILE A 768 -22.73 -11.31 -7.23
C ILE A 768 -22.00 -10.02 -6.85
N THR A 769 -20.77 -10.19 -6.37
CA THR A 769 -19.84 -9.08 -6.12
C THR A 769 -18.68 -9.14 -7.12
N MET A 770 -18.37 -7.99 -7.71
CA MET A 770 -17.13 -7.78 -8.46
C MET A 770 -16.22 -6.85 -7.67
N ARG A 771 -14.97 -7.27 -7.50
CA ARG A 771 -13.89 -6.56 -6.80
C ARG A 771 -12.86 -5.96 -7.77
N ILE A 772 -13.04 -6.20 -9.06
CA ILE A 772 -12.41 -5.48 -10.16
C ILE A 772 -13.54 -4.80 -10.94
N HIS A 773 -13.39 -3.52 -11.26
CA HIS A 773 -14.41 -2.78 -12.00
C HIS A 773 -13.80 -1.78 -13.00
N SER A 774 -14.57 -1.38 -14.00
CA SER A 774 -14.26 -0.30 -14.93
C SER A 774 -14.35 1.07 -14.23
N ASP A 775 -13.60 2.05 -14.76
CA ASP A 775 -13.67 3.43 -14.29
C ASP A 775 -14.93 4.13 -14.82
N LEU A 776 -15.30 5.27 -14.25
CA LEU A 776 -16.49 6.03 -14.59
C LEU A 776 -16.14 7.41 -15.16
N THR A 777 -16.88 7.79 -16.20
CA THR A 777 -16.85 9.17 -16.71
C THR A 777 -17.54 10.14 -15.74
N ALA A 778 -17.30 11.44 -15.88
CA ALA A 778 -18.00 12.48 -15.13
C ALA A 778 -19.53 12.43 -15.31
N GLU A 779 -20.01 12.13 -16.52
CA GLU A 779 -21.45 12.00 -16.81
C GLU A 779 -22.07 10.80 -16.09
N GLU A 780 -21.38 9.65 -16.09
CA GLU A 780 -21.83 8.45 -15.38
C GLU A 780 -21.88 8.68 -13.87
N ARG A 781 -20.81 9.25 -13.28
CA ARG A 781 -20.76 9.60 -11.85
C ARG A 781 -21.90 10.53 -11.44
N ALA A 782 -22.15 11.57 -12.24
CA ALA A 782 -23.27 12.48 -12.04
C ALA A 782 -24.63 11.76 -12.09
N SER A 783 -24.80 10.82 -13.02
CA SER A 783 -26.04 10.03 -13.15
C SER A 783 -26.22 9.03 -12.02
N PHE A 784 -25.13 8.43 -11.53
CA PHE A 784 -25.16 7.39 -10.49
C PHE A 784 -25.13 7.97 -9.08
N GLY A 785 -24.73 9.22 -8.91
CA GLY A 785 -24.55 9.83 -7.59
C GLY A 785 -23.32 9.28 -6.86
N VAL A 786 -22.24 9.05 -7.60
CA VAL A 786 -20.96 8.51 -7.08
C VAL A 786 -19.87 9.56 -7.26
N ARG A 787 -18.94 9.67 -6.31
CA ARG A 787 -17.83 10.62 -6.38
C ARG A 787 -16.65 10.11 -7.20
N ASP A 788 -15.82 11.05 -7.63
CA ASP A 788 -14.50 10.75 -8.14
C ASP A 788 -13.53 10.44 -7.01
N VAL A 789 -13.07 9.20 -6.97
CA VAL A 789 -12.02 8.76 -6.05
C VAL A 789 -11.11 7.77 -6.78
N THR A 790 -9.87 7.70 -6.30
CA THR A 790 -8.90 6.70 -6.79
C THR A 790 -9.17 5.38 -6.07
N ARG A 791 -9.17 4.25 -6.79
CA ARG A 791 -9.47 2.93 -6.22
C ARG A 791 -8.47 1.89 -6.69
N ASN A 792 -8.06 0.97 -5.81
CA ASN A 792 -7.20 -0.17 -6.18
C ASN A 792 -7.96 -1.22 -7.03
N SER A 793 -9.29 -1.19 -7.00
CA SER A 793 -10.20 -2.09 -7.72
C SER A 793 -10.46 -1.67 -9.17
N THR A 794 -9.98 -0.48 -9.59
CA THR A 794 -10.20 0.01 -10.95
C THR A 794 -9.25 -0.68 -11.93
N ALA A 795 -9.81 -1.36 -12.92
CA ALA A 795 -9.06 -1.93 -14.04
C ALA A 795 -8.45 -0.81 -14.90
N ILE A 796 -7.25 -1.04 -15.42
CA ILE A 796 -6.48 -0.03 -16.15
C ILE A 796 -6.18 -0.51 -17.56
N ASP A 797 -6.35 0.37 -18.53
CA ASP A 797 -5.93 0.15 -19.90
C ASP A 797 -4.40 0.29 -19.99
N ALA A 798 -3.72 -0.79 -20.37
CA ALA A 798 -2.26 -0.87 -20.43
C ALA A 798 -1.63 0.10 -21.44
N ASP A 799 -2.35 0.45 -22.51
CA ASP A 799 -1.82 1.34 -23.55
C ASP A 799 -1.93 2.81 -23.13
N SER A 800 -3.07 3.22 -22.54
CA SER A 800 -3.27 4.60 -22.11
C SER A 800 -2.70 4.91 -20.73
N GLY A 801 -2.65 3.92 -19.83
CA GLY A 801 -2.34 4.09 -18.42
C GLY A 801 -3.47 4.77 -17.62
N THR A 802 -4.68 4.78 -18.18
CA THR A 802 -5.87 5.35 -17.55
C THR A 802 -6.88 4.29 -17.13
N GLY A 803 -7.80 4.63 -16.24
CA GLY A 803 -8.91 3.76 -15.85
C GLY A 803 -9.69 3.27 -17.08
N LEU A 804 -9.89 1.95 -17.17
CA LEU A 804 -10.55 1.30 -18.29
C LEU A 804 -12.03 1.64 -18.29
N LEU A 805 -12.54 2.24 -19.36
CA LEU A 805 -13.95 2.64 -19.46
C LEU A 805 -14.86 1.54 -20.03
N SER A 806 -14.36 0.67 -20.90
CA SER A 806 -15.14 -0.36 -21.59
C SER A 806 -14.23 -1.39 -22.28
N VAL A 807 -14.82 -2.51 -22.71
CA VAL A 807 -14.17 -3.53 -23.56
C VAL A 807 -15.06 -3.84 -24.77
N TRP A 808 -14.44 -4.35 -25.84
CA TRP A 808 -15.12 -4.86 -27.02
C TRP A 808 -15.39 -6.36 -26.87
N ASP A 809 -16.65 -6.78 -26.91
CA ASP A 809 -16.98 -8.20 -27.06
C ASP A 809 -17.16 -8.56 -28.54
N PRO A 810 -16.21 -9.30 -29.17
CA PRO A 810 -16.29 -9.67 -30.58
C PRO A 810 -17.42 -10.65 -30.89
N ARG A 811 -17.95 -11.36 -29.88
CA ARG A 811 -19.05 -12.33 -30.03
C ARG A 811 -20.39 -11.61 -30.17
N LEU A 812 -20.55 -10.49 -29.47
CA LEU A 812 -21.74 -9.65 -29.51
C LEU A 812 -21.63 -8.49 -30.51
N GLY A 813 -20.40 -8.08 -30.86
CA GLY A 813 -20.15 -6.90 -31.68
C GLY A 813 -20.51 -5.60 -30.97
N VAL A 814 -20.20 -5.49 -29.67
CA VAL A 814 -20.58 -4.36 -28.81
C VAL A 814 -19.39 -3.92 -27.94
N GLN A 815 -19.21 -2.60 -27.81
CA GLN A 815 -18.32 -1.96 -26.83
C GLN A 815 -19.17 -1.56 -25.61
N ALA A 816 -18.87 -2.09 -24.44
CA ALA A 816 -19.57 -1.74 -23.20
C ALA A 816 -18.69 -2.03 -21.97
N LYS A 817 -19.14 -1.60 -20.79
CA LYS A 817 -18.46 -1.94 -19.53
C LYS A 817 -18.51 -3.46 -19.29
N PRO A 818 -17.44 -4.09 -18.78
CA PRO A 818 -17.46 -5.52 -18.50
C PRO A 818 -18.62 -5.96 -17.57
N GLU A 819 -18.98 -5.12 -16.60
CA GLU A 819 -20.11 -5.32 -15.69
C GLU A 819 -21.44 -5.30 -16.43
N GLN A 820 -21.62 -4.36 -17.37
CA GLN A 820 -22.80 -4.30 -18.23
C GLN A 820 -22.89 -5.54 -19.11
N LEU A 821 -21.77 -5.95 -19.73
CA LEU A 821 -21.72 -7.16 -20.56
C LEU A 821 -22.06 -8.42 -19.76
N TYR A 822 -21.57 -8.52 -18.52
CA TYR A 822 -21.87 -9.60 -17.60
C TYR A 822 -23.38 -9.64 -17.27
N VAL A 823 -23.93 -8.54 -16.77
CA VAL A 823 -25.37 -8.43 -16.42
C VAL A 823 -26.26 -8.74 -17.61
N ASP A 824 -25.97 -8.16 -18.77
CA ASP A 824 -26.73 -8.38 -20.00
C ASP A 824 -26.71 -9.85 -20.44
N TRP A 825 -25.54 -10.49 -20.39
CA TRP A 825 -25.38 -11.87 -20.82
C TRP A 825 -26.16 -12.82 -19.92
N TYR A 826 -25.98 -12.72 -18.60
CA TYR A 826 -26.69 -13.58 -17.65
C TYR A 826 -28.19 -13.28 -17.61
N TYR A 827 -28.62 -12.03 -17.81
CA TYR A 827 -30.04 -11.73 -17.94
C TYR A 827 -30.62 -12.46 -19.15
N ARG A 828 -29.99 -12.38 -20.33
CA ARG A 828 -30.48 -13.08 -21.53
C ARG A 828 -30.52 -14.60 -21.35
N GLU A 829 -29.57 -15.17 -20.59
CA GLU A 829 -29.45 -16.61 -20.34
C GLU A 829 -30.38 -17.13 -19.23
N CYS A 830 -30.71 -16.31 -18.22
CA CYS A 830 -31.45 -16.75 -17.04
C CYS A 830 -32.87 -16.19 -16.92
N HIS A 831 -33.21 -15.13 -17.66
CA HIS A 831 -34.54 -14.50 -17.61
C HIS A 831 -35.67 -15.41 -18.09
N ARG A 832 -35.35 -16.47 -18.85
CA ARG A 832 -36.33 -17.44 -19.34
C ARG A 832 -35.93 -18.85 -18.94
N PRO A 833 -36.89 -19.76 -18.76
CA PRO A 833 -36.58 -21.13 -18.37
C PRO A 833 -35.85 -21.90 -19.47
N HIS A 834 -34.79 -22.59 -19.07
CA HIS A 834 -34.06 -23.56 -19.88
C HIS A 834 -34.37 -24.97 -19.40
N VAL A 835 -34.27 -25.94 -20.31
CA VAL A 835 -34.32 -27.35 -19.92
C VAL A 835 -32.92 -27.81 -19.57
N GLU A 836 -32.79 -28.37 -18.38
CA GLU A 836 -31.58 -29.03 -17.92
C GLU A 836 -31.79 -30.54 -17.92
N ILE A 837 -30.80 -31.28 -18.42
CA ILE A 837 -30.86 -32.72 -18.51
C ILE A 837 -29.56 -33.35 -18.03
N GLU A 838 -29.69 -34.34 -17.18
CA GLU A 838 -28.62 -35.25 -16.81
C GLU A 838 -28.77 -36.52 -17.63
N GLN A 839 -27.72 -36.85 -18.40
CA GLN A 839 -27.74 -37.99 -19.31
C GLN A 839 -26.40 -38.70 -19.31
N SER A 840 -26.43 -40.01 -19.03
CA SER A 840 -25.26 -40.87 -19.16
C SER A 840 -25.04 -41.29 -20.63
N ILE A 841 -23.79 -41.24 -21.06
CA ILE A 841 -23.35 -41.58 -22.41
C ILE A 841 -22.19 -42.58 -22.35
N ARG A 842 -22.12 -43.48 -23.33
CA ARG A 842 -20.95 -44.32 -23.58
C ARG A 842 -19.85 -43.41 -24.13
N THR A 843 -18.81 -43.18 -23.35
CA THR A 843 -17.73 -42.30 -23.76
C THR A 843 -16.60 -43.08 -24.42
N GLY A 844 -16.18 -42.65 -25.61
CA GLY A 844 -14.78 -42.64 -26.01
C GLY A 844 -14.09 -41.44 -25.39
N SER A 845 -12.77 -41.53 -25.20
CA SER A 845 -11.95 -40.61 -24.40
C SER A 845 -12.08 -39.10 -24.67
N ASN A 846 -12.66 -38.64 -25.79
CA ASN A 846 -12.47 -37.26 -26.30
C ASN A 846 -13.75 -36.41 -26.49
N LYS A 847 -14.92 -36.83 -26.00
CA LYS A 847 -16.19 -36.11 -26.25
C LYS A 847 -16.94 -35.82 -24.95
N THR A 848 -16.56 -34.71 -24.30
CA THR A 848 -17.07 -34.30 -22.98
C THR A 848 -17.37 -32.81 -22.91
N MET A 849 -16.60 -31.99 -22.18
CA MET A 849 -16.94 -30.60 -21.88
C MET A 849 -16.96 -29.68 -23.12
N MET A 850 -16.01 -29.86 -24.04
CA MET A 850 -15.85 -28.97 -25.20
C MET A 850 -16.72 -29.36 -26.41
N TRP A 851 -17.90 -29.96 -26.17
CA TRP A 851 -18.82 -30.41 -27.21
C TRP A 851 -20.26 -30.01 -26.89
N CYS A 852 -21.00 -29.62 -27.92
CA CYS A 852 -22.46 -29.53 -27.86
C CYS A 852 -23.09 -30.92 -27.98
N TYR A 853 -24.32 -31.07 -27.48
CA TYR A 853 -25.07 -32.31 -27.53
C TYR A 853 -26.43 -32.12 -28.20
N THR A 854 -26.91 -33.15 -28.88
CA THR A 854 -28.30 -33.21 -29.36
C THR A 854 -28.97 -34.52 -29.00
N ILE A 855 -30.23 -34.44 -28.59
CA ILE A 855 -31.02 -35.60 -28.18
C ILE A 855 -32.17 -35.77 -29.17
N PRO A 856 -32.15 -36.78 -30.06
CA PRO A 856 -33.20 -37.01 -31.06
C PRO A 856 -34.59 -37.18 -30.44
N ALA A 857 -34.69 -37.76 -29.25
CA ALA A 857 -35.96 -37.91 -28.53
C ALA A 857 -36.59 -36.56 -28.13
N MET A 858 -35.78 -35.51 -28.00
CA MET A 858 -36.22 -34.14 -27.68
C MET A 858 -36.23 -33.26 -28.93
N ARG A 859 -36.76 -33.78 -30.04
CA ARG A 859 -36.86 -33.08 -31.33
C ARG A 859 -35.53 -32.49 -31.82
N ARG A 860 -34.40 -33.14 -31.48
CA ARG A 860 -33.03 -32.68 -31.79
C ARG A 860 -32.68 -31.31 -31.20
N ARG A 861 -33.27 -30.93 -30.06
CA ARG A 861 -32.83 -29.76 -29.30
C ARG A 861 -31.33 -29.86 -29.01
N ARG A 862 -30.65 -28.71 -29.02
CA ARG A 862 -29.21 -28.61 -28.73
C ARG A 862 -28.99 -28.26 -27.26
N PHE A 863 -27.92 -28.78 -26.70
CA PHE A 863 -27.51 -28.59 -25.33
C PHE A 863 -26.01 -28.34 -25.25
N TYR A 864 -25.56 -27.57 -24.27
CA TYR A 864 -24.15 -27.45 -23.90
C TYR A 864 -23.94 -28.04 -22.50
N PRO A 865 -22.78 -28.68 -22.24
CA PRO A 865 -22.50 -29.31 -20.96
C PRO A 865 -22.16 -28.27 -19.89
N VAL A 866 -22.64 -28.50 -18.67
CA VAL A 866 -22.35 -27.71 -17.48
C VAL A 866 -21.43 -28.48 -16.53
N SER A 867 -21.59 -29.80 -16.44
CA SER A 867 -20.69 -30.67 -15.66
C SER A 867 -20.57 -32.06 -16.29
N VAL A 868 -19.46 -32.74 -16.01
CA VAL A 868 -19.17 -34.10 -16.52
C VAL A 868 -18.59 -34.95 -15.40
N SER A 869 -19.29 -36.02 -15.04
CA SER A 869 -18.82 -37.07 -14.13
C SER A 869 -18.56 -38.36 -14.90
N ARG A 870 -17.62 -39.20 -14.46
CA ARG A 870 -17.22 -40.43 -15.15
C ARG A 870 -17.04 -41.60 -14.19
N ASP A 871 -17.47 -42.78 -14.64
CA ASP A 871 -16.99 -44.06 -14.13
C ASP A 871 -16.12 -44.70 -15.23
N LEU A 872 -14.82 -44.75 -14.98
CA LEU A 872 -13.87 -45.19 -15.98
C LEU A 872 -13.95 -46.70 -16.25
N GLN A 873 -14.31 -47.52 -15.26
CA GLN A 873 -14.49 -48.96 -15.44
C GLN A 873 -15.78 -49.29 -16.20
N GLN A 874 -16.84 -48.51 -16.02
CA GLN A 874 -18.04 -48.65 -16.82
C GLN A 874 -17.87 -48.13 -18.26
N GLY A 875 -16.88 -47.27 -18.50
CA GLY A 875 -16.67 -46.63 -19.80
C GLY A 875 -17.79 -45.63 -20.14
N ALA A 876 -18.36 -45.01 -19.10
CA ALA A 876 -19.51 -44.12 -19.19
C ALA A 876 -19.21 -42.77 -18.54
N ALA A 877 -19.83 -41.71 -19.07
CA ALA A 877 -19.86 -40.40 -18.45
C ALA A 877 -21.29 -39.92 -18.27
N THR A 878 -21.58 -39.32 -17.14
CA THR A 878 -22.84 -38.61 -16.87
C THR A 878 -22.59 -37.14 -17.12
N VAL A 879 -23.33 -36.58 -18.09
CA VAL A 879 -23.20 -35.19 -18.49
C VAL A 879 -24.45 -34.44 -18.06
N ARG A 880 -24.29 -33.41 -17.25
CA ARG A 880 -25.36 -32.43 -16.98
C ARG A 880 -25.28 -31.34 -18.02
N MET A 881 -26.38 -31.08 -18.72
CA MET A 881 -26.40 -30.20 -19.88
C MET A 881 -27.59 -29.25 -19.83
N ARG A 882 -27.42 -28.04 -20.33
CA ARG A 882 -28.46 -27.00 -20.43
C ARG A 882 -28.81 -26.74 -21.88
N SER A 883 -30.10 -26.54 -22.18
CA SER A 883 -30.56 -26.31 -23.55
C SER A 883 -30.09 -24.95 -24.07
N ILE A 884 -29.64 -24.89 -25.32
CA ILE A 884 -29.26 -23.61 -25.96
C ILE A 884 -30.49 -22.73 -26.20
N ASP A 885 -31.60 -23.35 -26.61
CA ASP A 885 -32.85 -22.64 -26.88
C ASP A 885 -33.78 -22.71 -25.66
N ASN A 886 -34.37 -21.58 -25.28
CA ASN A 886 -35.32 -21.43 -24.17
C ASN A 886 -36.63 -22.18 -24.48
N ILE A 887 -37.43 -22.49 -23.44
CA ILE A 887 -38.72 -23.22 -23.55
C ILE A 887 -39.76 -22.50 -24.39
#